data_AF-A0A401UQ71-F1
#
_entry.id   AF-A0A401UQ71-F1
#
_cell.length_a   1.000
_cell.length_b   1.000
_cell.length_c   1.000
_cell.angle_alpha   90.00
_cell.angle_beta   90.00
_cell.angle_gamma   90.00
#
_symmetry.space_group_name_H-M   'P 1'
#
loop_
_entity.id
_entity.type
_entity.pdbx_description
1 polymer ?
#
loop_
_entity_poly.entity_id
_entity_poly.type
_entity_poly.pdbx_seq_one_letter_code
_entity_poly.pdbx_strand_id
1 'polypeptide(L)'
;MQLNVEQRKLVQSKPAGHSLIRGVAGSGKTTVAVNRIPFLLENYCLDKDDKVLMVTYNKSLISYIKYVYDKVQKDREYEIISLFEIDNNKLEIKNIDALMYRYFMEYCKSNNLQLVVESNRAAISNRIVKAIFDAKKYYADVKILEQGNVNFILEEIGWIKACRYLNVEEYQNADRIGRMSNQIVEGPQKLQKNSRTRSAIFKVMELYDFSMRASKKVDFNDVSLMALEQVRKRPIKKYTHIICDESQDFTRVQLEFIYALANNKNYSSTMFVSDNAQGIYPQSWMVKGRSFSSVGFDVKGRSNSLAKNYRTTTQIAEAAYSLLEKDPLITEDENYVKPSLLDKQGVYPVFKMFENKSMEASYVSKLINKLSKEYKYGDIAVIARTNGQIKEFSTYLETAKIPFKLMTNQDGYEFGDEKVKILTMHSIKGLEFKVVIMIGLNSRSIPLKINAMDDEGSSETRERKLMYVGMTRATERLYLTADGTPSKFISDINSKFLKHHENTLISHFYSCAQENFSFVEKLADVYSSEEKVRQWIINELKETYKYPEKLLDVEYQVNSFSKIGYVDVVVSTYKNNTKRPYIFIEVKRQGSGLLTCLEQLKSYISTSPTCKYGIATDGVDLLFINRELEVIEDIPSFKSSMLPSSLENYCYVDLKNSDNYKFMRDYNNISELIFENDQVSELKDMKKLKVYSGIAAGDPILLNSTTDEEFYIPELWTQRNSINYMVKVKGDSMINANINDGDLVVIRQQNTANNYEIVAVDLDGNTTLKRFVTMGDTVLLMPENSNYEPINVTETQMSILGVAVGVVKNINM
;
A
#
# COMPACT_ATOMS: atom_id res chain seq x y z
N MET A 1 -0.72 -30.03 6.52
CA MET A 1 -1.06 -28.58 6.35
C MET A 1 -2.51 -28.38 6.81
N GLN A 2 -2.79 -27.51 7.79
CA GLN A 2 -4.14 -27.42 8.37
C GLN A 2 -5.10 -26.62 7.49
N LEU A 3 -6.21 -27.24 7.10
CA LEU A 3 -7.31 -26.58 6.40
C LEU A 3 -8.19 -25.79 7.39
N ASN A 4 -8.67 -24.62 7.00
CA ASN A 4 -9.68 -23.90 7.77
C ASN A 4 -11.08 -24.55 7.63
N VAL A 5 -12.07 -24.06 8.38
CA VAL A 5 -13.43 -24.64 8.40
C VAL A 5 -14.09 -24.60 7.02
N GLU A 6 -13.99 -23.48 6.29
CA GLU A 6 -14.57 -23.33 4.95
C GLU A 6 -13.93 -24.29 3.95
N GLN A 7 -12.60 -24.37 3.96
CA GLN A 7 -11.81 -25.26 3.11
C GLN A 7 -12.12 -26.72 3.41
N ARG A 8 -12.23 -27.13 4.68
CA ARG A 8 -12.63 -28.50 5.06
C ARG A 8 -14.01 -28.84 4.53
N LYS A 9 -14.97 -27.92 4.67
CA LYS A 9 -16.34 -28.09 4.15
C LYS A 9 -16.34 -28.29 2.63
N LEU A 10 -15.47 -27.58 1.90
CA LEU A 10 -15.33 -27.77 0.45
C LEU A 10 -14.63 -29.07 0.07
N VAL A 11 -13.65 -29.54 0.85
CA VAL A 11 -12.99 -30.83 0.63
C VAL A 11 -13.96 -31.98 0.85
N GLN A 12 -14.74 -31.94 1.93
CA GLN A 12 -15.64 -33.02 2.37
C GLN A 12 -17.05 -32.96 1.75
N SER A 13 -17.32 -31.98 0.88
CA SER A 13 -18.64 -31.87 0.25
C SER A 13 -18.92 -33.04 -0.68
N LYS A 14 -20.14 -33.58 -0.61
CA LYS A 14 -20.61 -34.66 -1.49
C LYS A 14 -20.40 -34.27 -2.96
N PRO A 15 -19.77 -35.13 -3.79
CA PRO A 15 -19.64 -34.88 -5.21
C PRO A 15 -21.04 -34.85 -5.85
N ALA A 16 -21.33 -33.76 -6.57
CA ALA A 16 -22.61 -33.57 -7.21
C ALA A 16 -22.42 -32.73 -8.48
N GLY A 17 -22.27 -33.39 -9.63
CA GLY A 17 -22.14 -32.74 -10.94
C GLY A 17 -21.00 -31.72 -10.98
N HIS A 18 -21.28 -30.51 -11.45
CA HIS A 18 -20.25 -29.49 -11.61
C HIS A 18 -20.24 -28.49 -10.44
N SER A 19 -19.04 -28.10 -10.02
CA SER A 19 -18.84 -27.14 -8.94
C SER A 19 -17.70 -26.19 -9.28
N LEU A 20 -17.74 -25.00 -8.68
CA LEU A 20 -16.76 -23.95 -8.90
C LEU A 20 -16.27 -23.41 -7.55
N ILE A 21 -14.95 -23.33 -7.40
CA ILE A 21 -14.29 -22.65 -6.29
C ILE A 21 -13.56 -21.45 -6.88
N ARG A 22 -14.04 -20.26 -6.57
CA ARG A 22 -13.39 -18.99 -6.87
C ARG A 22 -12.59 -18.55 -5.65
N GLY A 23 -11.58 -17.72 -5.84
CA GLY A 23 -10.92 -17.10 -4.70
C GLY A 23 -9.73 -16.28 -5.10
N VAL A 24 -9.26 -15.48 -4.17
CA VAL A 24 -8.09 -14.61 -4.36
C VAL A 24 -6.79 -15.39 -4.41
N ALA A 25 -5.72 -14.76 -4.90
CA ALA A 25 -4.36 -15.29 -4.81
C ALA A 25 -4.05 -15.74 -3.38
N GLY A 26 -3.42 -16.91 -3.19
CA GLY A 26 -3.00 -17.35 -1.86
C GLY A 26 -4.10 -17.90 -0.93
N SER A 27 -5.33 -18.06 -1.39
CA SER A 27 -6.46 -18.54 -0.57
C SER A 27 -6.51 -20.05 -0.29
N GLY A 28 -5.48 -20.80 -0.71
CA GLY A 28 -5.44 -22.26 -0.54
C GLY A 28 -6.33 -23.04 -1.53
N LYS A 29 -6.74 -22.42 -2.64
CA LYS A 29 -7.47 -23.04 -3.75
C LYS A 29 -6.89 -24.39 -4.21
N THR A 30 -5.62 -24.40 -4.63
CA THR A 30 -4.90 -25.62 -5.02
C THR A 30 -4.81 -26.61 -3.86
N THR A 31 -4.61 -26.13 -2.62
CA THR A 31 -4.60 -26.98 -1.42
C THR A 31 -5.94 -27.70 -1.22
N VAL A 32 -7.07 -27.01 -1.41
CA VAL A 32 -8.41 -27.62 -1.39
C VAL A 32 -8.56 -28.65 -2.50
N ALA A 33 -8.14 -28.32 -3.72
CA ALA A 33 -8.18 -29.22 -4.87
C ALA A 33 -7.43 -30.54 -4.60
N VAL A 34 -6.21 -30.44 -4.05
CA VAL A 34 -5.35 -31.60 -3.75
C VAL A 34 -5.90 -32.40 -2.56
N ASN A 35 -6.36 -31.75 -1.49
CA ASN A 35 -6.93 -32.44 -0.33
C ASN A 35 -8.27 -33.13 -0.63
N ARG A 36 -8.96 -32.73 -1.71
CA ARG A 36 -10.16 -33.40 -2.19
C ARG A 36 -9.87 -34.74 -2.86
N ILE A 37 -8.67 -34.95 -3.41
CA ILE A 37 -8.33 -36.18 -4.13
C ILE A 37 -8.44 -37.42 -3.22
N PRO A 38 -7.79 -37.48 -2.04
CA PRO A 38 -7.94 -38.62 -1.13
C PRO A 38 -9.39 -38.87 -0.72
N PHE A 39 -10.14 -37.80 -0.40
CA PHE A 39 -11.55 -37.92 -0.02
C PHE A 39 -12.41 -38.58 -1.10
N LEU A 40 -12.20 -38.24 -2.37
CA LEU A 40 -12.90 -38.88 -3.49
C LEU A 40 -12.47 -40.33 -3.68
N LEU A 41 -11.16 -40.61 -3.61
CA LEU A 41 -10.63 -41.97 -3.76
C LEU A 41 -11.19 -42.91 -2.68
N GLU A 42 -11.23 -42.46 -1.43
CA GLU A 42 -11.67 -43.25 -0.27
C GLU A 42 -13.19 -43.45 -0.23
N ASN A 43 -13.98 -42.44 -0.58
CA ASN A 43 -15.42 -42.44 -0.32
C ASN A 43 -16.29 -42.58 -1.59
N TYR A 44 -15.74 -42.30 -2.78
CA TYR A 44 -16.52 -42.20 -4.03
C TYR A 44 -15.89 -42.92 -5.22
N CYS A 45 -14.74 -43.58 -5.05
CA CYS A 45 -14.12 -44.42 -6.08
C CYS A 45 -14.10 -45.90 -5.68
N LEU A 46 -15.28 -46.44 -5.36
CA LEU A 46 -15.42 -47.82 -4.89
C LEU A 46 -15.39 -48.83 -6.04
N ASP A 47 -15.90 -48.48 -7.23
CA ASP A 47 -15.89 -49.40 -8.37
C ASP A 47 -14.49 -49.53 -8.98
N LYS A 48 -14.25 -50.65 -9.68
CA LYS A 48 -12.97 -50.91 -10.37
C LYS A 48 -12.69 -49.90 -11.50
N ASP A 49 -13.72 -49.36 -12.12
CA ASP A 49 -13.61 -48.37 -13.20
C ASP A 49 -13.58 -46.92 -12.69
N ASP A 50 -13.80 -46.69 -11.39
CA ASP A 50 -13.76 -45.34 -10.83
C ASP A 50 -12.35 -44.76 -10.79
N LYS A 51 -12.23 -43.53 -11.30
CA LYS A 51 -10.95 -42.83 -11.43
C LYS A 51 -11.08 -41.35 -11.16
N VAL A 52 -10.01 -40.77 -10.63
CA VAL A 52 -9.86 -39.33 -10.41
C VAL A 52 -8.81 -38.77 -11.36
N LEU A 53 -9.17 -37.69 -12.05
CA LEU A 53 -8.24 -36.90 -12.87
C LEU A 53 -8.06 -35.53 -12.24
N MET A 54 -6.81 -35.16 -11.94
CA MET A 54 -6.41 -33.79 -11.62
C MET A 54 -5.73 -33.19 -12.84
N VAL A 55 -6.31 -32.11 -13.38
CA VAL A 55 -5.78 -31.38 -14.54
C VAL A 55 -5.33 -30.00 -14.10
N THR A 56 -4.17 -29.57 -14.58
CA THR A 56 -3.68 -28.19 -14.43
C THR A 56 -3.33 -27.57 -15.78
N TYR A 57 -3.47 -26.26 -15.88
CA TYR A 57 -3.00 -25.48 -17.03
C TYR A 57 -1.46 -25.42 -17.09
N ASN A 58 -0.78 -25.14 -15.98
CA ASN A 58 0.68 -24.96 -15.99
C ASN A 58 1.43 -26.25 -15.68
N LYS A 59 2.41 -26.61 -16.53
CA LYS A 59 3.30 -27.76 -16.32
C LYS A 59 4.09 -27.66 -15.01
N SER A 60 4.56 -26.46 -14.64
CA SER A 60 5.36 -26.26 -13.42
C SER A 60 4.56 -26.56 -12.15
N LEU A 61 3.24 -26.44 -12.18
CA LEU A 61 2.36 -26.74 -11.04
C LEU A 61 2.19 -28.24 -10.80
N ILE A 62 2.46 -29.10 -11.79
CA ILE A 62 2.35 -30.56 -11.62
C ILE A 62 3.27 -31.05 -10.51
N SER A 63 4.53 -30.61 -10.52
CA SER A 63 5.51 -31.00 -9.50
C SER A 63 5.04 -30.58 -8.11
N TYR A 64 4.50 -29.37 -8.00
CA TYR A 64 3.95 -28.85 -6.74
C TYR A 64 2.75 -29.66 -6.26
N ILE A 65 1.78 -29.93 -7.13
CA ILE A 65 0.59 -30.71 -6.81
C ILE A 65 0.99 -32.10 -6.30
N LYS A 66 1.92 -32.78 -6.99
CA LYS A 66 2.43 -34.08 -6.56
C LYS A 66 3.09 -34.01 -5.19
N TYR A 67 3.97 -33.02 -4.98
CA TYR A 67 4.61 -32.80 -3.69
C TYR A 67 3.62 -32.58 -2.55
N VAL A 68 2.59 -31.74 -2.76
CA VAL A 68 1.54 -31.49 -1.76
C VAL A 68 0.73 -32.76 -1.51
N TYR A 69 0.40 -33.51 -2.56
CA TYR A 69 -0.33 -34.78 -2.44
C TYR A 69 0.46 -35.80 -1.62
N ASP A 70 1.75 -35.99 -1.91
CA ASP A 70 2.63 -36.91 -1.18
C ASP A 70 2.73 -36.55 0.30
N LYS A 71 2.75 -35.24 0.63
CA LYS A 71 2.67 -34.77 2.02
C LYS A 71 1.35 -35.10 2.69
N VAL A 72 0.23 -34.86 2.00
CA VAL A 72 -1.11 -35.16 2.52
C VAL A 72 -1.29 -36.65 2.79
N GLN A 73 -0.72 -37.51 1.92
CA GLN A 73 -0.72 -38.96 2.13
C GLN A 73 0.09 -39.36 3.37
N LYS A 74 1.32 -38.84 3.51
CA LYS A 74 2.15 -39.12 4.69
C LYS A 74 1.49 -38.67 5.99
N ASP A 75 0.91 -37.46 6.04
CA ASP A 75 0.19 -36.95 7.22
C ASP A 75 -0.96 -37.90 7.61
N ARG A 76 -1.62 -38.56 6.64
CA ARG A 76 -2.73 -39.50 6.86
C ARG A 76 -2.28 -40.90 7.27
N GLU A 77 -1.15 -41.40 6.79
CA GLU A 77 -0.58 -42.70 7.20
C GLU A 77 -0.29 -42.75 8.71
N TYR A 78 0.02 -41.61 9.34
CA TYR A 78 0.20 -41.51 10.79
C TYR A 78 -1.11 -41.46 11.59
N GLU A 79 -2.23 -41.04 10.98
CA GLU A 79 -3.54 -40.92 11.66
C GLU A 79 -4.44 -42.15 11.47
N ILE A 80 -4.24 -42.94 10.41
CA ILE A 80 -5.15 -44.04 10.04
C ILE A 80 -4.34 -45.28 9.65
N ILE A 81 -4.22 -46.23 10.58
CA ILE A 81 -4.07 -47.65 10.23
C ILE A 81 -5.44 -48.12 9.71
N SER A 82 -5.72 -48.03 8.41
CA SER A 82 -6.90 -48.68 7.80
C SER A 82 -6.50 -49.40 6.51
N LEU A 83 -6.51 -50.74 6.47
CA LEU A 83 -7.63 -51.62 6.09
C LEU A 83 -8.12 -51.54 4.63
N PHE A 84 -7.67 -50.56 3.84
CA PHE A 84 -7.88 -50.55 2.39
C PHE A 84 -6.62 -50.03 1.69
N GLU A 85 -5.90 -50.90 0.98
CA GLU A 85 -4.86 -50.48 0.05
C GLU A 85 -5.51 -49.62 -1.05
N ILE A 86 -5.22 -48.32 -1.05
CA ILE A 86 -5.62 -47.43 -2.14
C ILE A 86 -4.87 -47.88 -3.39
N ASP A 87 -5.60 -48.33 -4.41
CA ASP A 87 -5.01 -48.65 -5.71
C ASP A 87 -4.48 -47.36 -6.37
N ASN A 88 -3.16 -47.18 -6.32
CA ASN A 88 -2.44 -46.05 -6.92
C ASN A 88 -2.74 -45.87 -8.43
N ASN A 89 -3.34 -46.86 -9.11
CA ASN A 89 -3.75 -46.74 -10.51
C ASN A 89 -5.05 -45.95 -10.74
N LYS A 90 -5.78 -45.54 -9.68
CA LYS A 90 -7.03 -44.78 -9.81
C LYS A 90 -6.85 -43.26 -9.96
N LEU A 91 -5.64 -42.73 -9.75
CA LEU A 91 -5.34 -41.30 -9.83
C LEU A 91 -4.44 -40.96 -11.03
N GLU A 92 -4.83 -39.95 -11.82
CA GLU A 92 -3.95 -39.31 -12.80
C GLU A 92 -3.82 -37.81 -12.53
N ILE A 93 -2.58 -37.30 -12.43
CA ILE A 93 -2.28 -35.86 -12.36
C ILE A 93 -1.56 -35.45 -13.64
N LYS A 94 -2.18 -34.61 -14.47
CA LYS A 94 -1.71 -34.27 -15.82
C LYS A 94 -1.83 -32.77 -16.13
N ASN A 95 -0.96 -32.27 -17.01
CA ASN A 95 -1.21 -31.00 -17.70
C ASN A 95 -2.18 -31.23 -18.86
N ILE A 96 -3.08 -30.27 -19.10
CA ILE A 96 -4.12 -30.38 -20.13
C ILE A 96 -3.53 -30.61 -21.53
N ASP A 97 -2.50 -29.87 -21.92
CA ASP A 97 -1.91 -29.98 -23.26
C ASP A 97 -1.19 -31.32 -23.45
N ALA A 98 -0.50 -31.82 -22.42
CA ALA A 98 0.12 -33.14 -22.44
C ALA A 98 -0.93 -34.25 -22.58
N LEU A 99 -2.08 -34.10 -21.93
CA LEU A 99 -3.20 -35.04 -22.06
C LEU A 99 -3.82 -34.98 -23.45
N MET A 100 -4.07 -33.78 -23.99
CA MET A 100 -4.60 -33.60 -25.35
C MET A 100 -3.62 -34.11 -26.42
N TYR A 101 -2.31 -33.87 -26.25
CA TYR A 101 -1.29 -34.39 -27.16
C TYR A 101 -1.34 -35.92 -27.28
N ARG A 102 -1.58 -36.64 -26.18
CA ARG A 102 -1.78 -38.09 -26.22
C ARG A 102 -2.97 -38.49 -27.11
N TYR A 103 -4.08 -37.76 -27.01
CA TYR A 103 -5.25 -37.99 -27.85
C TYR A 103 -5.03 -37.61 -29.31
N PHE A 104 -4.25 -36.56 -29.58
CA PHE A 104 -3.82 -36.22 -30.93
C PHE A 104 -2.96 -37.34 -31.56
N MET A 105 -2.05 -37.95 -30.81
CA MET A 105 -1.28 -39.09 -31.32
C MET A 105 -2.18 -40.29 -31.67
N GLU A 106 -3.20 -40.57 -30.86
CA GLU A 106 -4.20 -41.60 -31.17
C GLU A 106 -5.10 -41.23 -32.36
N TYR A 107 -5.42 -39.94 -32.53
CA TYR A 107 -6.11 -39.44 -33.71
C TYR A 107 -5.29 -39.72 -34.98
N CYS A 108 -4.02 -39.35 -34.97
CA CYS A 108 -3.10 -39.59 -36.08
C CYS A 108 -2.99 -41.08 -36.40
N LYS A 109 -2.84 -41.92 -35.37
CA LYS A 109 -2.78 -43.38 -35.53
C LYS A 109 -4.07 -43.95 -36.13
N SER A 110 -5.23 -43.53 -35.62
CA SER A 110 -6.54 -44.04 -36.06
C SER A 110 -6.87 -43.64 -37.50
N ASN A 111 -6.34 -42.50 -37.98
CA ASN A 111 -6.55 -41.99 -39.33
C ASN A 111 -5.36 -42.21 -40.27
N ASN A 112 -4.34 -42.97 -39.84
CA ASN A 112 -3.10 -43.23 -40.59
C ASN A 112 -2.40 -41.95 -41.09
N LEU A 113 -2.30 -40.94 -40.22
CA LEU A 113 -1.66 -39.66 -40.48
C LEU A 113 -0.27 -39.58 -39.82
N GLN A 114 0.68 -38.93 -40.51
CA GLN A 114 2.03 -38.66 -40.00
C GLN A 114 2.23 -37.16 -39.79
N LEU A 115 1.46 -36.55 -38.88
CA LEU A 115 1.51 -35.12 -38.61
C LEU A 115 2.54 -34.80 -37.52
N VAL A 116 3.29 -33.71 -37.71
CA VAL A 116 4.26 -33.19 -36.74
C VAL A 116 3.87 -31.78 -36.30
N VAL A 117 4.01 -31.50 -35.01
CA VAL A 117 3.77 -30.14 -34.47
C VAL A 117 4.93 -29.24 -34.88
N GLU A 118 4.62 -28.14 -35.56
CA GLU A 118 5.62 -27.13 -35.90
C GLU A 118 5.79 -26.16 -34.71
N SER A 119 6.99 -26.13 -34.14
CA SER A 119 7.35 -25.23 -33.04
C SER A 119 8.30 -24.11 -33.47
N ASN A 120 8.82 -24.14 -34.69
CA ASN A 120 9.74 -23.13 -35.18
C ASN A 120 9.00 -21.83 -35.53
N ARG A 121 9.23 -20.78 -34.75
CA ARG A 121 8.58 -19.47 -34.93
C ARG A 121 8.85 -18.83 -36.29
N ALA A 122 10.06 -18.96 -36.83
CA ALA A 122 10.40 -18.41 -38.14
C ALA A 122 9.65 -19.16 -39.25
N ALA A 123 9.54 -20.49 -39.14
CA ALA A 123 8.77 -21.29 -40.09
C ALA A 123 7.27 -20.94 -40.05
N ILE A 124 6.70 -20.77 -38.86
CA ILE A 124 5.30 -20.32 -38.68
C ILE A 124 5.11 -18.94 -39.30
N SER A 125 6.00 -17.99 -38.97
CA SER A 125 5.96 -16.61 -39.47
C SER A 125 6.03 -16.55 -41.00
N ASN A 126 6.92 -17.32 -41.63
CA ASN A 126 7.04 -17.33 -43.08
C ASN A 126 5.78 -17.90 -43.76
N ARG A 127 5.17 -18.92 -43.16
CA ARG A 127 3.94 -19.52 -43.69
C ARG A 127 2.75 -18.60 -43.59
N ILE A 128 2.58 -17.91 -42.46
CA ILE A 128 1.48 -16.96 -42.31
C ILE A 128 1.67 -15.74 -43.21
N VAL A 129 2.89 -15.24 -43.41
CA VAL A 129 3.18 -14.17 -44.38
C VAL A 129 2.75 -14.59 -45.79
N LYS A 130 3.05 -15.84 -46.19
CA LYS A 130 2.58 -16.37 -47.48
C LYS A 130 1.05 -16.45 -47.54
N ALA A 131 0.40 -16.94 -46.48
CA ALA A 131 -1.06 -17.02 -46.41
C ALA A 131 -1.73 -15.63 -46.48
N ILE A 132 -1.13 -14.61 -45.85
CA ILE A 132 -1.56 -13.20 -45.95
C ILE A 132 -1.44 -12.71 -47.39
N PHE A 133 -0.31 -12.96 -48.06
CA PHE A 133 -0.10 -12.59 -49.45
C PHE A 133 -1.14 -13.24 -50.39
N ASP A 134 -1.42 -14.53 -50.20
CA ASP A 134 -2.41 -15.25 -51.00
C ASP A 134 -3.84 -14.78 -50.71
N ALA A 135 -4.19 -14.49 -49.45
CA ALA A 135 -5.50 -13.92 -49.10
C ALA A 135 -5.69 -12.51 -49.68
N LYS A 136 -4.64 -11.70 -49.73
CA LYS A 136 -4.68 -10.32 -50.24
C LYS A 136 -5.11 -10.23 -51.71
N LYS A 137 -4.93 -11.32 -52.50
CA LYS A 137 -5.45 -11.42 -53.88
C LYS A 137 -6.97 -11.32 -53.95
N TYR A 138 -7.68 -11.72 -52.90
CA TYR A 138 -9.15 -11.68 -52.79
C TYR A 138 -9.66 -10.48 -51.97
N TYR A 139 -8.78 -9.90 -51.14
CA TYR A 139 -9.08 -8.90 -50.12
C TYR A 139 -8.07 -7.74 -50.18
N ALA A 140 -7.85 -7.18 -51.38
CA ALA A 140 -6.82 -6.16 -51.61
C ALA A 140 -7.05 -4.86 -50.81
N ASP A 141 -8.29 -4.55 -50.49
CA ASP A 141 -8.75 -3.39 -49.72
C ASP A 141 -8.59 -3.55 -48.19
N VAL A 142 -8.36 -4.78 -47.71
CA VAL A 142 -8.31 -5.07 -46.27
C VAL A 142 -6.92 -4.77 -45.71
N LYS A 143 -6.79 -3.58 -45.10
CA LYS A 143 -5.53 -3.06 -44.52
C LYS A 143 -4.90 -3.93 -43.43
N ILE A 144 -5.64 -4.85 -42.80
CA ILE A 144 -5.07 -5.72 -41.78
C ILE A 144 -4.13 -6.78 -42.37
N LEU A 145 -4.32 -7.12 -43.65
CA LEU A 145 -3.53 -8.11 -44.39
C LEU A 145 -2.18 -7.54 -44.84
N GLU A 146 -1.37 -7.15 -43.86
CA GLU A 146 -0.02 -6.63 -44.06
C GLU A 146 0.98 -7.45 -43.24
N GLN A 147 2.23 -7.51 -43.73
CA GLN A 147 3.30 -8.26 -43.07
C GLN A 147 3.57 -7.76 -41.64
N GLY A 148 3.36 -6.45 -41.39
CA GLY A 148 3.51 -5.87 -40.05
C GLY A 148 2.51 -6.40 -39.02
N ASN A 149 1.38 -7.00 -39.44
CA ASN A 149 0.31 -7.47 -38.57
C ASN A 149 0.34 -8.98 -38.32
N VAL A 150 1.42 -9.67 -38.68
CA VAL A 150 1.55 -11.14 -38.58
C VAL A 150 1.24 -11.66 -37.18
N ASN A 151 1.79 -11.02 -36.13
CA ASN A 151 1.56 -11.47 -34.74
C ASN A 151 0.09 -11.32 -34.33
N PHE A 152 -0.54 -10.20 -34.68
CA PHE A 152 -1.97 -9.98 -34.43
C PHE A 152 -2.83 -11.04 -35.13
N ILE A 153 -2.57 -11.32 -36.41
CA ILE A 153 -3.33 -12.30 -37.19
C ILE A 153 -3.13 -13.71 -36.62
N LEU A 154 -1.90 -14.09 -36.25
CA LEU A 154 -1.63 -15.38 -35.61
C LEU A 154 -2.37 -15.52 -34.27
N GLU A 155 -2.37 -14.48 -33.45
CA GLU A 155 -3.12 -14.49 -32.19
C GLU A 155 -4.62 -14.62 -32.42
N GLU A 156 -5.16 -13.94 -33.43
CA GLU A 156 -6.59 -14.01 -33.75
C GLU A 156 -6.97 -15.38 -34.33
N ILE A 157 -6.16 -15.95 -35.21
CA ILE A 157 -6.32 -17.34 -35.69
C ILE A 157 -6.30 -18.31 -34.51
N GLY A 158 -5.34 -18.15 -33.59
CA GLY A 158 -5.27 -18.96 -32.38
C GLY A 158 -6.54 -18.84 -31.53
N TRP A 159 -7.08 -17.62 -31.40
CA TRP A 159 -8.35 -17.39 -30.70
C TRP A 159 -9.55 -18.05 -31.40
N ILE A 160 -9.64 -17.94 -32.73
CA ILE A 160 -10.68 -18.59 -33.54
C ILE A 160 -10.68 -20.10 -33.29
N LYS A 161 -9.50 -20.73 -33.39
CA LYS A 161 -9.33 -22.16 -33.15
C LYS A 161 -9.61 -22.54 -31.68
N ALA A 162 -9.12 -21.76 -30.71
CA ALA A 162 -9.34 -21.99 -29.28
C ALA A 162 -10.81 -21.85 -28.86
N CYS A 163 -11.59 -21.02 -29.55
CA CYS A 163 -13.04 -20.89 -29.39
C CYS A 163 -13.85 -21.86 -30.25
N ARG A 164 -13.17 -22.65 -31.09
CA ARG A 164 -13.75 -23.64 -32.01
C ARG A 164 -14.76 -23.04 -32.99
N TYR A 165 -14.44 -21.89 -33.60
CA TYR A 165 -15.23 -21.37 -34.71
C TYR A 165 -14.78 -22.05 -36.00
N LEU A 166 -15.52 -23.06 -36.43
CA LEU A 166 -15.11 -23.98 -37.51
C LEU A 166 -15.45 -23.44 -38.91
N ASN A 167 -16.41 -22.52 -38.98
CA ASN A 167 -16.83 -21.88 -40.22
C ASN A 167 -16.81 -20.35 -40.06
N VAL A 168 -16.85 -19.67 -41.21
CA VAL A 168 -16.76 -18.21 -41.25
C VAL A 168 -17.96 -17.54 -40.57
N GLU A 169 -19.17 -18.11 -40.66
CA GLU A 169 -20.39 -17.53 -40.09
C GLU A 169 -20.34 -17.48 -38.56
N GLU A 170 -19.83 -18.54 -37.92
CA GLU A 170 -19.61 -18.58 -36.48
C GLU A 170 -18.62 -17.49 -36.03
N TYR A 171 -17.49 -17.37 -36.72
CA TYR A 171 -16.51 -16.32 -36.42
C TYR A 171 -17.08 -14.93 -36.69
N GLN A 172 -17.86 -14.77 -37.75
CA GLN A 172 -18.48 -13.50 -38.09
C GLN A 172 -19.46 -13.02 -37.02
N ASN A 173 -20.18 -13.92 -36.37
CA ASN A 173 -21.16 -13.59 -35.33
C ASN A 173 -20.57 -13.56 -33.90
N ALA A 174 -19.32 -14.01 -33.72
CA ALA A 174 -18.69 -14.11 -32.42
C ALA A 174 -18.44 -12.74 -31.76
N ASP A 175 -18.70 -12.64 -30.45
CA ASP A 175 -18.30 -11.48 -29.65
C ASP A 175 -16.77 -11.48 -29.44
N ARG A 176 -16.13 -10.37 -29.81
CA ARG A 176 -14.68 -10.17 -29.66
C ARG A 176 -14.42 -8.83 -28.97
N ILE A 177 -14.21 -8.87 -27.66
CA ILE A 177 -13.94 -7.70 -26.83
C ILE A 177 -12.44 -7.40 -26.85
N GLY A 178 -12.07 -6.11 -26.81
CA GLY A 178 -10.70 -5.69 -26.47
C GLY A 178 -9.66 -5.79 -27.59
N ARG A 179 -10.04 -5.66 -28.87
CA ARG A 179 -9.09 -5.80 -30.00
C ARG A 179 -8.96 -4.61 -30.94
N MET A 180 -9.72 -3.50 -30.79
CA MET A 180 -9.56 -2.25 -31.58
C MET A 180 -10.27 -1.04 -30.89
N SER A 181 -9.58 -0.08 -30.29
CA SER A 181 -10.23 1.16 -29.79
C SER A 181 -10.26 2.26 -30.85
N ASN A 182 -11.13 3.26 -30.67
CA ASN A 182 -10.84 4.70 -30.78
C ASN A 182 -12.09 5.45 -30.29
N GLN A 183 -12.10 5.95 -29.05
CA GLN A 183 -13.14 6.79 -28.41
C GLN A 183 -14.63 6.61 -28.88
N ILE A 184 -15.36 5.79 -28.09
CA ILE A 184 -16.81 5.67 -27.78
C ILE A 184 -17.87 6.33 -28.69
N VAL A 185 -18.94 5.59 -29.03
CA VAL A 185 -20.34 6.04 -28.78
C VAL A 185 -21.28 4.92 -28.25
N GLU A 186 -21.34 3.69 -28.79
CA GLU A 186 -22.19 2.62 -28.22
C GLU A 186 -21.63 1.19 -28.47
N GLY A 187 -21.48 0.38 -27.41
CA GLY A 187 -21.39 -1.11 -27.39
C GLY A 187 -20.26 -1.83 -28.17
N PRO A 188 -19.68 -2.96 -27.70
CA PRO A 188 -18.42 -3.42 -28.27
C PRO A 188 -18.63 -4.28 -29.52
N GLN A 189 -18.24 -3.77 -30.70
CA GLN A 189 -17.68 -4.64 -31.75
C GLN A 189 -16.44 -4.04 -32.39
N LYS A 190 -15.30 -4.55 -31.93
CA LYS A 190 -13.93 -4.22 -32.33
C LYS A 190 -13.40 -5.43 -33.12
N LEU A 191 -13.00 -5.25 -34.39
CA LEU A 191 -13.33 -6.14 -35.51
C LEU A 191 -14.85 -6.32 -35.64
N GLN A 192 -15.51 -5.48 -36.46
CA GLN A 192 -16.96 -5.52 -36.64
C GLN A 192 -17.43 -6.94 -37.04
N LYS A 193 -18.55 -7.40 -36.44
CA LYS A 193 -19.19 -8.64 -36.89
C LYS A 193 -19.64 -8.49 -38.34
N ASN A 194 -19.73 -9.61 -39.02
CA ASN A 194 -20.16 -9.69 -40.42
C ASN A 194 -19.35 -8.77 -41.36
N SER A 195 -18.07 -8.52 -41.05
CA SER A 195 -17.21 -7.60 -41.80
C SER A 195 -16.30 -8.33 -42.79
N ARG A 196 -15.95 -7.66 -43.89
CA ARG A 196 -14.99 -8.17 -44.87
C ARG A 196 -13.63 -8.48 -44.23
N THR A 197 -13.23 -7.71 -43.23
CA THR A 197 -12.00 -7.93 -42.45
C THR A 197 -12.01 -9.28 -41.74
N ARG A 198 -13.10 -9.65 -41.07
CA ARG A 198 -13.21 -10.97 -40.44
C ARG A 198 -13.21 -12.09 -41.48
N SER A 199 -13.92 -11.95 -42.60
CA SER A 199 -13.85 -12.93 -43.70
C SER A 199 -12.42 -13.10 -44.22
N ALA A 200 -11.67 -12.00 -44.34
CA ALA A 200 -10.28 -12.01 -44.77
C ALA A 200 -9.37 -12.74 -43.77
N ILE A 201 -9.48 -12.46 -42.46
CA ILE A 201 -8.72 -13.16 -41.41
C ILE A 201 -9.03 -14.66 -41.41
N PHE A 202 -10.31 -15.02 -41.53
CA PHE A 202 -10.72 -16.43 -41.61
C PHE A 202 -10.12 -17.08 -42.87
N LYS A 203 -10.10 -16.37 -44.01
CA LYS A 203 -9.47 -16.90 -45.22
C LYS A 203 -7.97 -17.13 -45.05
N VAL A 204 -7.27 -16.22 -44.36
CA VAL A 204 -5.86 -16.41 -44.02
C VAL A 204 -5.66 -17.67 -43.18
N MET A 205 -6.54 -17.91 -42.20
CA MET A 205 -6.52 -19.15 -41.39
C MET A 205 -6.61 -20.40 -42.27
N GLU A 206 -7.59 -20.45 -43.18
CA GLU A 206 -7.77 -21.61 -44.07
C GLU A 206 -6.52 -21.88 -44.93
N LEU A 207 -5.95 -20.82 -45.52
CA LEU A 207 -4.75 -20.92 -46.36
C LEU A 207 -3.52 -21.33 -45.54
N TYR A 208 -3.39 -20.79 -44.33
CA TYR A 208 -2.34 -21.14 -43.39
C TYR A 208 -2.42 -22.63 -43.00
N ASP A 209 -3.60 -23.10 -42.58
CA ASP A 209 -3.84 -24.48 -42.17
C ASP A 209 -3.64 -25.46 -43.32
N PHE A 210 -4.11 -25.11 -44.52
CA PHE A 210 -3.89 -25.90 -45.72
C PHE A 210 -2.39 -26.06 -46.02
N SER A 211 -1.64 -24.95 -45.98
CA SER A 211 -0.18 -24.94 -46.20
C SER A 211 0.58 -25.77 -45.15
N MET A 212 0.16 -25.69 -43.88
CA MET A 212 0.72 -26.51 -42.80
C MET A 212 0.47 -27.99 -43.05
N ARG A 213 -0.78 -28.39 -43.29
CA ARG A 213 -1.17 -29.79 -43.51
C ARG A 213 -0.56 -30.39 -44.78
N ALA A 214 -0.43 -29.62 -45.85
CA ALA A 214 0.27 -30.05 -47.07
C ALA A 214 1.74 -30.41 -46.80
N SER A 215 2.36 -29.80 -45.79
CA SER A 215 3.70 -30.14 -45.32
C SER A 215 3.72 -31.18 -44.19
N LYS A 216 2.61 -31.88 -43.94
CA LYS A 216 2.40 -32.80 -42.81
C LYS A 216 2.65 -32.14 -41.44
N LYS A 217 2.39 -30.83 -41.33
CA LYS A 217 2.60 -30.05 -40.12
C LYS A 217 1.29 -29.50 -39.58
N VAL A 218 1.24 -29.28 -38.27
CA VAL A 218 0.12 -28.68 -37.55
C VAL A 218 0.62 -27.73 -36.47
N ASP A 219 -0.21 -26.78 -36.06
CA ASP A 219 0.07 -25.94 -34.89
C ASP A 219 -0.51 -26.55 -33.59
N PHE A 220 -0.25 -25.92 -32.45
CA PHE A 220 -0.75 -26.41 -31.15
C PHE A 220 -2.29 -26.33 -31.00
N ASN A 221 -2.95 -25.41 -31.70
CA ASN A 221 -4.41 -25.31 -31.66
C ASN A 221 -5.07 -26.39 -32.52
N ASP A 222 -4.47 -26.75 -33.65
CA ASP A 222 -4.87 -27.90 -34.48
C ASP A 222 -4.77 -29.20 -33.67
N VAL A 223 -3.68 -29.40 -32.92
CA VAL A 223 -3.51 -30.53 -32.00
C VAL A 223 -4.69 -30.60 -31.03
N SER A 224 -5.10 -29.45 -30.47
CA SER A 224 -6.21 -29.37 -29.53
C SER A 224 -7.56 -29.74 -30.16
N LEU A 225 -7.83 -29.26 -31.38
CA LEU A 225 -9.04 -29.58 -32.13
C LEU A 225 -9.13 -31.07 -32.49
N MET A 226 -8.03 -31.65 -32.99
CA MET A 226 -7.95 -33.07 -33.35
C MET A 226 -8.06 -33.98 -32.11
N ALA A 227 -7.45 -33.58 -31.00
CA ALA A 227 -7.59 -34.29 -29.73
C ALA A 227 -9.05 -34.28 -29.22
N LEU A 228 -9.76 -33.15 -29.35
CA LEU A 228 -11.17 -33.04 -29.03
C LEU A 228 -12.02 -33.96 -29.92
N GLU A 229 -11.72 -34.03 -31.21
CA GLU A 229 -12.40 -34.94 -32.12
C GLU A 229 -12.20 -36.41 -31.71
N GLN A 230 -10.95 -36.79 -31.39
CA GLN A 230 -10.63 -38.14 -30.98
C GLN A 230 -11.33 -38.54 -29.68
N VAL A 231 -11.32 -37.70 -28.64
CA VAL A 231 -11.95 -38.06 -27.36
C VAL A 231 -13.47 -38.21 -27.49
N ARG A 232 -14.10 -37.45 -28.38
CA ARG A 232 -15.54 -37.55 -28.65
C ARG A 232 -15.89 -38.83 -29.40
N LYS A 233 -15.07 -39.23 -30.38
CA LYS A 233 -15.27 -40.45 -31.15
C LYS A 233 -14.93 -41.70 -30.34
N ARG A 234 -13.76 -41.71 -29.70
CA ARG A 234 -13.21 -42.86 -28.99
C ARG A 234 -12.34 -42.40 -27.81
N PRO A 235 -12.95 -42.16 -26.63
CA PRO A 235 -12.20 -41.81 -25.44
C PRO A 235 -11.27 -42.97 -25.04
N ILE A 236 -9.99 -42.69 -24.79
CA ILE A 236 -9.01 -43.70 -24.32
C ILE A 236 -9.36 -44.12 -22.89
N LYS A 237 -9.76 -43.14 -22.07
CA LYS A 237 -10.18 -43.31 -20.67
C LYS A 237 -11.28 -42.31 -20.34
N LYS A 238 -12.16 -42.70 -19.43
CA LYS A 238 -13.12 -41.81 -18.75
C LYS A 238 -12.79 -41.72 -17.26
N TYR A 239 -13.25 -40.65 -16.63
CA TYR A 239 -13.00 -40.36 -15.22
C TYR A 239 -14.29 -40.06 -14.48
N THR A 240 -14.46 -40.68 -13.31
CA THR A 240 -15.63 -40.45 -12.44
C THR A 240 -15.57 -39.07 -11.81
N HIS A 241 -14.38 -38.65 -11.37
CA HIS A 241 -14.18 -37.31 -10.85
C HIS A 241 -13.05 -36.59 -11.57
N ILE A 242 -13.29 -35.33 -11.93
CA ILE A 242 -12.29 -34.46 -12.55
C ILE A 242 -12.15 -33.20 -11.69
N ILE A 243 -10.91 -32.83 -11.38
CA ILE A 243 -10.57 -31.59 -10.69
C ILE A 243 -9.68 -30.78 -11.64
N CYS A 244 -10.06 -29.54 -11.89
CA CYS A 244 -9.40 -28.63 -12.82
C CYS A 244 -8.88 -27.42 -12.05
N ASP A 245 -7.56 -27.32 -11.93
CA ASP A 245 -6.88 -26.16 -11.34
C ASP A 245 -6.48 -25.14 -12.41
N GLU A 246 -6.41 -23.87 -12.02
CA GLU A 246 -6.17 -22.72 -12.92
C GLU A 246 -7.15 -22.68 -14.10
N SER A 247 -8.42 -23.06 -13.85
CA SER A 247 -9.45 -23.22 -14.89
C SER A 247 -9.84 -21.93 -15.61
N GLN A 248 -9.50 -20.75 -15.06
CA GLN A 248 -9.63 -19.46 -15.74
C GLN A 248 -8.72 -19.32 -16.96
N ASP A 249 -7.75 -20.20 -17.18
CA ASP A 249 -6.86 -20.16 -18.35
C ASP A 249 -7.30 -21.12 -19.47
N PHE A 250 -8.30 -21.97 -19.23
CA PHE A 250 -8.71 -22.97 -20.20
C PHE A 250 -9.42 -22.35 -21.40
N THR A 251 -9.09 -22.86 -22.58
CA THR A 251 -9.80 -22.56 -23.83
C THR A 251 -11.13 -23.30 -23.88
N ARG A 252 -12.04 -22.89 -24.79
CA ARG A 252 -13.29 -23.63 -24.99
C ARG A 252 -13.04 -25.07 -25.44
N VAL A 253 -12.08 -25.27 -26.35
CA VAL A 253 -11.71 -26.61 -26.83
C VAL A 253 -11.23 -27.50 -25.67
N GLN A 254 -10.42 -26.96 -24.75
CA GLN A 254 -9.96 -27.67 -23.55
C GLN A 254 -11.12 -28.01 -22.58
N LEU A 255 -12.05 -27.08 -22.37
CA LEU A 255 -13.23 -27.30 -21.54
C LEU A 255 -14.15 -28.38 -22.13
N GLU A 256 -14.41 -28.33 -23.43
CA GLU A 256 -15.19 -29.36 -24.14
C GLU A 256 -14.48 -30.72 -24.14
N PHE A 257 -13.15 -30.74 -24.16
CA PHE A 257 -12.34 -31.95 -24.04
C PHE A 257 -12.48 -32.58 -22.64
N ILE A 258 -12.43 -31.76 -21.58
CA ILE A 258 -12.67 -32.21 -20.21
C ILE A 258 -14.08 -32.76 -20.05
N TYR A 259 -15.08 -32.10 -20.64
CA TYR A 259 -16.46 -32.58 -20.63
C TYR A 259 -16.58 -33.97 -21.25
N ALA A 260 -15.89 -34.23 -22.37
CA ALA A 260 -15.91 -35.54 -23.04
C ALA A 260 -15.19 -36.65 -22.25
N LEU A 261 -14.25 -36.30 -21.37
CA LEU A 261 -13.55 -37.24 -20.49
C LEU A 261 -14.37 -37.65 -19.27
N ALA A 262 -15.38 -36.87 -18.89
CA ALA A 262 -16.22 -37.17 -17.74
C ALA A 262 -17.05 -38.45 -17.97
N ASN A 263 -17.18 -39.24 -16.91
CA ASN A 263 -18.16 -40.31 -16.85
C ASN A 263 -19.54 -39.74 -16.47
N ASN A 264 -20.61 -40.46 -16.81
CA ASN A 264 -21.99 -40.03 -16.57
C ASN A 264 -22.62 -40.78 -15.38
N LYS A 265 -21.83 -41.16 -14.36
CA LYS A 265 -22.37 -41.80 -13.16
C LYS A 265 -23.08 -40.75 -12.31
N ASN A 266 -24.10 -41.14 -11.54
CA ASN A 266 -24.89 -40.23 -10.70
C ASN A 266 -24.07 -39.48 -9.63
N TYR A 267 -22.91 -40.03 -9.27
CA TYR A 267 -21.97 -39.46 -8.31
C TYR A 267 -20.72 -38.87 -8.98
N SER A 268 -20.65 -38.83 -10.32
CA SER A 268 -19.57 -38.17 -11.03
C SER A 268 -19.54 -36.67 -10.74
N SER A 269 -18.34 -36.10 -10.70
CA SER A 269 -18.19 -34.66 -10.45
C SER A 269 -17.05 -34.00 -11.20
N THR A 270 -17.27 -32.77 -11.63
CA THR A 270 -16.23 -31.89 -12.16
C THR A 270 -16.10 -30.67 -11.26
N MET A 271 -14.93 -30.46 -10.67
CA MET A 271 -14.63 -29.29 -9.84
C MET A 271 -13.68 -28.37 -10.56
N PHE A 272 -14.09 -27.13 -10.77
CA PHE A 272 -13.25 -26.07 -11.29
C PHE A 272 -12.72 -25.20 -10.15
N VAL A 273 -11.43 -24.91 -10.18
CA VAL A 273 -10.76 -24.01 -9.25
C VAL A 273 -10.21 -22.85 -10.06
N SER A 274 -10.59 -21.62 -9.71
CA SER A 274 -10.44 -20.46 -10.58
C SER A 274 -10.06 -19.17 -9.83
N ASP A 275 -9.27 -18.33 -10.48
CA ASP A 275 -8.93 -16.97 -10.05
C ASP A 275 -8.90 -16.00 -11.25
N ASN A 276 -10.01 -15.31 -11.51
CA ASN A 276 -10.15 -14.48 -12.71
C ASN A 276 -9.22 -13.24 -12.71
N ALA A 277 -8.75 -12.79 -11.54
CA ALA A 277 -7.74 -11.74 -11.44
C ALA A 277 -6.38 -12.23 -11.95
N GLN A 278 -6.15 -13.54 -11.94
CA GLN A 278 -4.93 -14.17 -12.46
C GLN A 278 -5.05 -14.69 -13.90
N GLY A 279 -6.21 -14.53 -14.56
CA GLY A 279 -6.39 -14.91 -15.97
C GLY A 279 -5.61 -13.99 -16.90
N ILE A 280 -4.45 -14.46 -17.39
CA ILE A 280 -3.49 -13.65 -18.19
C ILE A 280 -3.38 -14.12 -19.65
N TYR A 281 -4.01 -15.24 -20.02
CA TYR A 281 -3.91 -15.79 -21.38
C TYR A 281 -5.07 -15.33 -22.28
N PRO A 282 -4.78 -14.79 -23.48
CA PRO A 282 -5.79 -14.17 -24.34
C PRO A 282 -6.78 -15.14 -25.00
N GLN A 283 -6.45 -16.44 -24.99
CA GLN A 283 -7.28 -17.51 -25.57
C GLN A 283 -8.21 -18.15 -24.53
N SER A 284 -8.16 -17.71 -23.27
CA SER A 284 -9.05 -18.20 -22.24
C SER A 284 -10.52 -17.97 -22.60
N TRP A 285 -11.35 -18.95 -22.28
CA TRP A 285 -12.80 -18.85 -22.44
C TRP A 285 -13.45 -17.97 -21.36
N MET A 286 -12.88 -17.93 -20.15
CA MET A 286 -13.44 -17.27 -18.97
C MET A 286 -13.16 -15.76 -19.00
N VAL A 287 -13.96 -15.04 -19.79
CA VAL A 287 -13.94 -13.57 -19.92
C VAL A 287 -15.35 -13.01 -19.73
N LYS A 288 -15.49 -11.68 -19.56
CA LYS A 288 -16.78 -11.00 -19.40
C LYS A 288 -17.79 -11.48 -20.46
N GLY A 289 -18.95 -11.96 -20.00
CA GLY A 289 -20.03 -12.51 -20.85
C GLY A 289 -19.92 -13.99 -21.22
N ARG A 290 -18.84 -14.70 -20.84
CA ARG A 290 -18.67 -16.14 -21.05
C ARG A 290 -18.47 -16.85 -19.71
N SER A 291 -19.19 -17.97 -19.52
CA SER A 291 -19.16 -18.73 -18.27
C SER A 291 -18.98 -20.22 -18.53
N PHE A 292 -18.68 -20.99 -17.48
CA PHE A 292 -18.65 -22.45 -17.54
C PHE A 292 -19.98 -23.05 -18.06
N SER A 293 -21.11 -22.40 -17.78
CA SER A 293 -22.42 -22.87 -18.23
C SER A 293 -22.62 -22.74 -19.74
N SER A 294 -21.94 -21.79 -20.41
CA SER A 294 -22.03 -21.67 -21.88
C SER A 294 -21.33 -22.81 -22.64
N VAL A 295 -20.54 -23.63 -21.95
CA VAL A 295 -19.89 -24.84 -22.49
C VAL A 295 -20.43 -26.13 -21.86
N GLY A 296 -21.58 -26.06 -21.17
CA GLY A 296 -22.31 -27.23 -20.66
C GLY A 296 -22.06 -27.58 -19.19
N PHE A 297 -21.24 -26.82 -18.46
CA PHE A 297 -21.03 -27.05 -17.03
C PHE A 297 -22.02 -26.22 -16.19
N ASP A 298 -23.08 -26.87 -15.69
CA ASP A 298 -24.00 -26.27 -14.72
C ASP A 298 -23.37 -26.18 -13.32
N VAL A 299 -22.95 -24.98 -12.94
CA VAL A 299 -22.38 -24.65 -11.63
C VAL A 299 -23.34 -23.82 -10.76
N LYS A 300 -24.60 -23.65 -11.19
CA LYS A 300 -25.58 -22.81 -10.48
C LYS A 300 -25.83 -23.35 -9.06
N GLY A 301 -25.77 -22.47 -8.06
CA GLY A 301 -25.90 -22.84 -6.65
C GLY A 301 -24.73 -23.65 -6.06
N ARG A 302 -23.69 -23.93 -6.86
CA ARG A 302 -22.51 -24.74 -6.49
C ARG A 302 -21.18 -24.00 -6.68
N SER A 303 -21.25 -22.67 -6.64
CA SER A 303 -20.10 -21.77 -6.69
C SER A 303 -19.78 -21.25 -5.29
N ASN A 304 -18.56 -21.48 -4.82
CA ASN A 304 -18.08 -20.99 -3.53
C ASN A 304 -16.89 -20.05 -3.73
N SER A 305 -16.70 -19.09 -2.82
CA SER A 305 -15.64 -18.08 -2.91
C SER A 305 -14.74 -18.13 -1.68
N LEU A 306 -13.42 -18.15 -1.90
CA LEU A 306 -12.39 -18.08 -0.87
C LEU A 306 -11.72 -16.69 -0.89
N ALA A 307 -12.12 -15.81 0.02
CA ALA A 307 -11.65 -14.42 0.08
C ALA A 307 -10.39 -14.22 0.94
N LYS A 308 -10.11 -15.13 1.88
CA LYS A 308 -8.94 -15.06 2.78
C LYS A 308 -7.68 -15.58 2.10
N ASN A 309 -6.60 -14.79 2.08
CA ASN A 309 -5.27 -15.21 1.61
C ASN A 309 -4.41 -15.63 2.82
N TYR A 310 -3.67 -16.74 2.69
CA TYR A 310 -2.82 -17.32 3.73
C TYR A 310 -1.33 -17.35 3.34
N ARG A 311 -1.02 -16.93 2.11
CA ARG A 311 0.29 -17.06 1.49
C ARG A 311 1.10 -15.77 1.63
N THR A 312 0.53 -14.68 1.15
CA THR A 312 1.19 -13.39 0.96
C THR A 312 0.89 -12.49 2.15
N THR A 313 1.86 -11.64 2.53
CA THR A 313 1.68 -10.68 3.62
C THR A 313 0.61 -9.65 3.29
N THR A 314 0.01 -9.06 4.32
CA THR A 314 -0.98 -7.98 4.19
C THR A 314 -0.48 -6.85 3.31
N GLN A 315 0.74 -6.43 3.55
CA GLN A 315 1.38 -5.29 2.93
C GLN A 315 1.64 -5.51 1.43
N ILE A 316 2.10 -6.71 1.03
CA ILE A 316 2.29 -7.05 -0.39
C ILE A 316 0.93 -7.17 -1.09
N ALA A 317 -0.05 -7.77 -0.42
CA ALA A 317 -1.39 -7.90 -0.94
C ALA A 317 -2.02 -6.52 -1.20
N GLU A 318 -2.01 -5.61 -0.22
CA GLU A 318 -2.49 -4.23 -0.35
C GLU A 318 -1.88 -3.50 -1.53
N ALA A 319 -0.55 -3.55 -1.68
CA ALA A 319 0.14 -2.97 -2.82
C ALA A 319 -0.37 -3.56 -4.15
N ALA A 320 -0.41 -4.90 -4.26
CA ALA A 320 -0.85 -5.59 -5.47
C ALA A 320 -2.32 -5.32 -5.81
N TYR A 321 -3.20 -5.20 -4.82
CA TYR A 321 -4.61 -4.89 -5.05
C TYR A 321 -4.83 -3.45 -5.48
N SER A 322 -4.10 -2.49 -4.91
CA SER A 322 -4.18 -1.09 -5.33
C SER A 322 -3.85 -0.89 -6.81
N LEU A 323 -2.96 -1.74 -7.37
CA LEU A 323 -2.69 -1.79 -8.81
C LEU A 323 -3.92 -2.17 -9.64
N LEU A 324 -4.74 -3.12 -9.16
CA LEU A 324 -5.93 -3.61 -9.86
C LEU A 324 -7.12 -2.64 -9.73
N GLU A 325 -7.24 -1.92 -8.61
CA GLU A 325 -8.33 -0.98 -8.37
C GLU A 325 -8.40 0.17 -9.39
N LYS A 326 -7.29 0.44 -10.09
CA LYS A 326 -7.22 1.42 -11.18
C LYS A 326 -7.86 0.95 -12.49
N ASP A 327 -8.32 -0.30 -12.57
CA ASP A 327 -8.91 -0.87 -13.78
C ASP A 327 -10.35 -1.36 -13.57
N PRO A 328 -11.36 -0.59 -14.06
CA PRO A 328 -12.77 -0.98 -14.00
C PRO A 328 -13.08 -2.31 -14.70
N LEU A 329 -12.34 -2.68 -15.75
CA LEU A 329 -12.56 -3.95 -16.46
C LEU A 329 -12.26 -5.17 -15.58
N ILE A 330 -11.48 -4.99 -14.50
CA ILE A 330 -11.17 -6.03 -13.53
C ILE A 330 -12.14 -5.97 -12.36
N THR A 331 -12.35 -4.78 -11.80
CA THR A 331 -13.13 -4.60 -10.55
C THR A 331 -14.64 -4.80 -10.74
N GLU A 332 -15.16 -4.56 -11.95
CA GLU A 332 -16.57 -4.79 -12.30
C GLU A 332 -16.85 -6.20 -12.84
N ASP A 333 -15.86 -7.11 -12.86
CA ASP A 333 -16.09 -8.52 -13.25
C ASP A 333 -16.82 -9.27 -12.12
N GLU A 334 -17.96 -9.90 -12.43
CA GLU A 334 -18.77 -10.69 -11.48
C GLU A 334 -18.00 -11.84 -10.81
N ASN A 335 -16.90 -12.28 -11.41
CA ASN A 335 -16.04 -13.34 -10.88
C ASN A 335 -14.84 -12.79 -10.10
N TYR A 336 -14.67 -11.47 -10.03
CA TYR A 336 -13.66 -10.84 -9.20
C TYR A 336 -14.04 -10.99 -7.72
N VAL A 337 -13.09 -11.46 -6.91
CA VAL A 337 -13.27 -11.61 -5.47
C VAL A 337 -12.44 -10.54 -4.79
N LYS A 338 -13.10 -9.62 -4.07
CA LYS A 338 -12.39 -8.62 -3.26
C LYS A 338 -11.71 -9.33 -2.07
N PRO A 339 -10.42 -9.06 -1.81
CA PRO A 339 -9.72 -9.63 -0.66
C PRO A 339 -10.30 -9.16 0.67
N SER A 340 -10.29 -10.04 1.66
CA SER A 340 -10.47 -9.67 3.07
C SER A 340 -9.12 -9.42 3.74
N LEU A 341 -9.10 -8.51 4.74
CA LEU A 341 -7.91 -8.22 5.56
C LEU A 341 -7.35 -9.49 6.22
N LEU A 342 -6.03 -9.52 6.41
CA LEU A 342 -5.19 -10.73 6.49
C LEU A 342 -4.57 -10.95 7.88
N ASP A 343 -4.27 -12.21 8.21
CA ASP A 343 -3.57 -12.59 9.45
C ASP A 343 -2.03 -12.48 9.33
N LYS A 344 -1.47 -12.68 8.13
CA LYS A 344 0.00 -12.68 7.91
C LYS A 344 0.53 -11.26 7.72
N GLN A 345 1.28 -10.77 8.70
CA GLN A 345 1.94 -9.45 8.65
C GLN A 345 3.37 -9.55 8.12
N GLY A 346 3.85 -8.49 7.49
CA GLY A 346 5.22 -8.36 6.99
C GLY A 346 5.55 -6.91 6.65
N VAL A 347 6.45 -6.71 5.68
CA VAL A 347 6.87 -5.38 5.23
C VAL A 347 6.22 -4.99 3.90
N TYR A 348 6.06 -3.69 3.68
CA TYR A 348 5.63 -3.17 2.38
C TYR A 348 6.68 -3.41 1.30
N PRO A 349 6.24 -3.67 0.04
CA PRO A 349 7.16 -3.78 -1.08
C PRO A 349 8.08 -2.57 -1.21
N VAL A 350 9.34 -2.82 -1.58
CA VAL A 350 10.30 -1.76 -1.86
C VAL A 350 10.34 -1.50 -3.35
N PHE A 351 10.24 -0.22 -3.75
CA PHE A 351 10.46 0.19 -5.13
C PHE A 351 11.71 1.06 -5.24
N LYS A 352 12.60 0.73 -6.19
CA LYS A 352 13.78 1.54 -6.48
C LYS A 352 14.01 1.71 -7.99
N MET A 353 14.28 2.94 -8.39
CA MET A 353 14.59 3.30 -9.78
C MET A 353 16.10 3.52 -9.94
N PHE A 354 16.62 3.19 -11.12
CA PHE A 354 18.02 3.35 -11.49
C PHE A 354 18.12 4.08 -12.83
N GLU A 355 19.22 4.79 -13.05
CA GLU A 355 19.47 5.48 -14.31
C GLU A 355 19.62 4.50 -15.49
N ASN A 356 20.30 3.38 -15.24
CA ASN A 356 20.58 2.38 -16.26
C ASN A 356 20.55 0.95 -15.70
N LYS A 357 20.45 -0.02 -16.61
CA LYS A 357 20.37 -1.46 -16.30
C LYS A 357 21.57 -1.98 -15.51
N SER A 358 22.77 -1.44 -15.73
CA SER A 358 23.98 -1.90 -15.04
C SER A 358 23.92 -1.56 -13.54
N MET A 359 23.43 -0.36 -13.20
CA MET A 359 23.19 0.06 -11.83
C MET A 359 22.09 -0.76 -11.16
N GLU A 360 20.98 -1.00 -11.87
CA GLU A 360 19.91 -1.90 -11.41
C GLU A 360 20.48 -3.30 -11.11
N ALA A 361 21.23 -3.89 -12.04
CA ALA A 361 21.79 -5.21 -11.88
C ALA A 361 22.81 -5.31 -10.74
N SER A 362 23.66 -4.29 -10.57
CA SER A 362 24.59 -4.18 -9.44
C SER A 362 23.85 -4.13 -8.11
N TYR A 363 22.79 -3.31 -8.02
CA TYR A 363 21.95 -3.23 -6.82
C TYR A 363 21.27 -4.57 -6.52
N VAL A 364 20.61 -5.19 -7.51
CA VAL A 364 19.89 -6.45 -7.29
C VAL A 364 20.87 -7.56 -6.91
N SER A 365 22.06 -7.61 -7.50
CA SER A 365 23.10 -8.59 -7.11
C SER A 365 23.54 -8.42 -5.65
N LYS A 366 23.77 -7.16 -5.22
CA LYS A 366 24.07 -6.85 -3.81
C LYS A 366 22.90 -7.21 -2.88
N LEU A 367 21.67 -6.92 -3.32
CA LEU A 367 20.46 -7.25 -2.58
C LEU A 367 20.31 -8.76 -2.39
N ILE A 368 20.52 -9.56 -3.44
CA ILE A 368 20.49 -11.03 -3.35
C ILE A 368 21.54 -11.53 -2.35
N ASN A 369 22.76 -10.98 -2.36
CA ASN A 369 23.80 -11.33 -1.39
C ASN A 369 23.50 -10.87 0.05
N LYS A 370 22.76 -9.77 0.22
CA LYS A 370 22.25 -9.37 1.54
C LYS A 370 21.21 -10.38 2.02
N LEU A 371 20.25 -10.68 1.14
CA LEU A 371 19.14 -11.60 1.41
C LEU A 371 19.62 -13.04 1.65
N SER A 372 20.71 -13.47 1.01
CA SER A 372 21.23 -14.83 1.21
C SER A 372 21.73 -15.10 2.63
N LYS A 373 21.83 -14.07 3.48
CA LYS A 373 22.10 -14.21 4.92
C LYS A 373 20.86 -14.64 5.72
N GLU A 374 19.67 -14.30 5.24
CA GLU A 374 18.38 -14.57 5.90
C GLU A 374 17.60 -15.68 5.18
N TYR A 375 17.81 -15.83 3.87
CA TYR A 375 17.09 -16.72 2.98
C TYR A 375 18.05 -17.64 2.23
N LYS A 376 17.58 -18.83 1.91
CA LYS A 376 18.25 -19.73 0.99
C LYS A 376 18.19 -19.19 -0.43
N TYR A 377 19.17 -19.48 -1.29
CA TYR A 377 19.10 -19.08 -2.69
C TYR A 377 17.88 -19.67 -3.42
N GLY A 378 17.46 -20.89 -3.07
CA GLY A 378 16.24 -21.49 -3.62
C GLY A 378 14.94 -20.77 -3.23
N ASP A 379 14.96 -19.95 -2.16
CA ASP A 379 13.81 -19.16 -1.69
C ASP A 379 13.62 -17.84 -2.47
N ILE A 380 14.58 -17.48 -3.34
CA ILE A 380 14.62 -16.19 -4.06
C ILE A 380 14.33 -16.41 -5.55
N ALA A 381 13.37 -15.63 -6.07
CA ALA A 381 13.11 -15.54 -7.49
C ALA A 381 13.35 -14.13 -8.03
N VAL A 382 14.00 -14.04 -9.19
CA VAL A 382 14.12 -12.82 -9.99
C VAL A 382 13.23 -12.97 -11.22
N ILE A 383 12.29 -12.04 -11.42
CA ILE A 383 11.37 -12.08 -12.55
C ILE A 383 11.41 -10.82 -13.39
N ALA A 384 11.29 -11.01 -14.70
CA ALA A 384 11.18 -9.91 -15.67
C ALA A 384 10.07 -10.18 -16.69
N ARG A 385 9.70 -9.15 -17.45
CA ARG A 385 8.63 -9.26 -18.45
C ARG A 385 9.03 -10.11 -19.66
N THR A 386 10.29 -10.05 -20.08
CA THR A 386 10.76 -10.67 -21.32
C THR A 386 11.93 -11.64 -21.12
N ASN A 387 12.06 -12.60 -22.04
CA ASN A 387 13.21 -13.50 -22.09
C ASN A 387 14.55 -12.77 -22.34
N GLY A 388 14.50 -11.62 -23.03
CA GLY A 388 15.69 -10.80 -23.25
C GLY A 388 16.24 -10.25 -21.94
N GLN A 389 15.36 -9.68 -21.11
CA GLN A 389 15.74 -9.13 -19.80
C GLN A 389 16.34 -10.18 -18.87
N ILE A 390 15.75 -11.38 -18.76
CA ILE A 390 16.30 -12.41 -17.88
C ILE A 390 17.66 -12.94 -18.35
N LYS A 391 17.89 -13.02 -19.68
CA LYS A 391 19.17 -13.46 -20.26
C LYS A 391 20.25 -12.40 -20.07
N GLU A 392 19.90 -11.14 -20.27
CA GLU A 392 20.80 -10.01 -20.00
C GLU A 392 21.13 -9.97 -18.50
N PHE A 393 20.14 -10.12 -17.62
CA PHE A 393 20.36 -10.12 -16.18
C PHE A 393 21.23 -11.29 -15.69
N SER A 394 21.11 -12.47 -16.31
CA SER A 394 21.93 -13.63 -15.91
C SER A 394 23.42 -13.39 -16.03
N THR A 395 23.90 -12.62 -17.02
CA THR A 395 25.34 -12.36 -17.17
C THR A 395 25.90 -11.52 -16.01
N TYR A 396 25.08 -10.64 -15.42
CA TYR A 396 25.45 -9.90 -14.22
C TYR A 396 25.53 -10.80 -12.98
N LEU A 397 24.62 -11.77 -12.82
CA LEU A 397 24.71 -12.74 -11.73
C LEU A 397 25.93 -13.67 -11.87
N GLU A 398 26.27 -14.07 -13.11
CA GLU A 398 27.51 -14.81 -13.39
C GLU A 398 28.74 -14.02 -12.92
N THR A 399 28.80 -12.75 -13.29
CA THR A 399 29.88 -11.82 -12.88
C THR A 399 29.93 -11.66 -11.36
N ALA A 400 28.78 -11.57 -10.70
CA ALA A 400 28.66 -11.48 -9.24
C ALA A 400 28.89 -12.82 -8.51
N LYS A 401 29.13 -13.92 -9.23
CA LYS A 401 29.28 -15.29 -8.71
C LYS A 401 28.09 -15.77 -7.88
N ILE A 402 26.88 -15.33 -8.22
CA ILE A 402 25.64 -15.75 -7.57
C ILE A 402 25.12 -17.01 -8.26
N PRO A 403 24.84 -18.11 -7.54
CA PRO A 403 24.31 -19.32 -8.16
C PRO A 403 22.85 -19.14 -8.58
N PHE A 404 22.56 -19.32 -9.87
CA PHE A 404 21.20 -19.20 -10.41
C PHE A 404 20.83 -20.33 -11.38
N LYS A 405 19.52 -20.47 -11.63
CA LYS A 405 18.92 -21.34 -12.65
C LYS A 405 17.92 -20.53 -13.46
N LEU A 406 18.18 -20.41 -14.77
CA LEU A 406 17.24 -19.80 -15.70
C LEU A 406 16.15 -20.81 -16.04
N MET A 407 14.91 -20.52 -15.64
CA MET A 407 13.76 -21.39 -15.88
C MET A 407 12.95 -20.91 -17.07
N THR A 408 12.50 -21.86 -17.87
CA THR A 408 11.55 -21.67 -18.95
C THR A 408 10.21 -22.32 -18.61
N ASN A 409 9.16 -21.97 -19.37
CA ASN A 409 7.82 -22.57 -19.22
C ASN A 409 7.80 -24.10 -19.46
N GLN A 410 8.88 -24.69 -19.98
CA GLN A 410 8.99 -26.12 -20.26
C GLN A 410 9.71 -26.90 -19.15
N ASP A 411 10.40 -26.20 -18.25
CA ASP A 411 11.16 -26.83 -17.19
C ASP A 411 10.25 -27.22 -16.03
N GLY A 412 10.38 -28.45 -15.56
CA GLY A 412 9.80 -28.87 -14.28
C GLY A 412 10.42 -28.08 -13.13
N TYR A 413 9.62 -27.68 -12.15
CA TYR A 413 10.16 -27.13 -10.91
C TYR A 413 10.69 -28.28 -10.05
N GLU A 414 12.00 -28.25 -9.78
CA GLU A 414 12.66 -29.19 -8.88
C GLU A 414 12.78 -28.55 -7.49
N PHE A 415 12.03 -29.10 -6.52
CA PHE A 415 12.11 -28.68 -5.13
C PHE A 415 13.48 -29.05 -4.56
N GLY A 416 14.14 -28.08 -3.88
CA GLY A 416 15.42 -28.30 -3.20
C GLY A 416 16.67 -27.86 -3.97
N ASP A 417 16.54 -27.34 -5.20
CA ASP A 417 17.68 -26.75 -5.92
C ASP A 417 18.04 -25.37 -5.32
N GLU A 418 19.12 -25.32 -4.56
CA GLU A 418 19.63 -24.15 -3.79
C GLU A 418 20.29 -23.08 -4.68
N LYS A 419 19.54 -22.62 -5.69
CA LYS A 419 19.95 -21.59 -6.65
C LYS A 419 18.82 -20.59 -6.87
N VAL A 420 19.17 -19.31 -7.05
CA VAL A 420 18.22 -18.25 -7.40
C VAL A 420 17.49 -18.62 -8.69
N LYS A 421 16.16 -18.54 -8.69
CA LYS A 421 15.38 -18.83 -9.90
C LYS A 421 15.19 -17.57 -10.71
N ILE A 422 15.59 -17.58 -11.97
CA ILE A 422 15.34 -16.47 -12.90
C ILE A 422 14.31 -16.93 -13.93
N LEU A 423 13.19 -16.20 -14.05
CA LEU A 423 12.09 -16.61 -14.91
C LEU A 423 11.25 -15.42 -15.37
N THR A 424 10.38 -15.64 -16.36
CA THR A 424 9.47 -14.56 -16.80
C THR A 424 8.29 -14.42 -15.84
N MET A 425 7.64 -13.24 -15.84
CA MET A 425 6.36 -13.03 -15.12
C MET A 425 5.26 -14.02 -15.54
N HIS A 426 5.30 -14.58 -16.75
CA HIS A 426 4.37 -15.64 -17.16
C HIS A 426 4.73 -16.98 -16.52
N SER A 427 6.02 -17.30 -16.48
CA SER A 427 6.56 -18.55 -15.96
C SER A 427 6.37 -18.72 -14.46
N ILE A 428 6.33 -17.63 -13.69
CA ILE A 428 6.16 -17.69 -12.23
C ILE A 428 4.72 -18.06 -11.83
N LYS A 429 3.75 -17.99 -12.75
CA LYS A 429 2.36 -18.35 -12.43
C LYS A 429 2.29 -19.81 -11.93
N GLY A 430 1.72 -20.01 -10.75
CA GLY A 430 1.65 -21.32 -10.10
C GLY A 430 2.87 -21.68 -9.23
N LEU A 431 3.91 -20.85 -9.21
CA LEU A 431 5.05 -20.98 -8.30
C LEU A 431 4.95 -19.95 -7.16
N GLU A 432 5.73 -20.14 -6.10
CA GLU A 432 5.75 -19.29 -4.93
C GLU A 432 7.16 -19.23 -4.35
N PHE A 433 7.56 -18.06 -3.87
CA PHE A 433 8.89 -17.81 -3.33
C PHE A 433 8.79 -16.95 -2.06
N LYS A 434 9.72 -17.11 -1.11
CA LYS A 434 9.77 -16.19 0.06
C LYS A 434 10.07 -14.77 -0.40
N VAL A 435 11.02 -14.66 -1.33
CA VAL A 435 11.42 -13.38 -1.90
C VAL A 435 11.20 -13.37 -3.41
N VAL A 436 10.51 -12.35 -3.91
CA VAL A 436 10.42 -12.06 -5.35
C VAL A 436 11.02 -10.68 -5.63
N ILE A 437 11.90 -10.63 -6.63
CA ILE A 437 12.49 -9.40 -7.14
C ILE A 437 12.02 -9.24 -8.59
N MET A 438 11.20 -8.21 -8.84
CA MET A 438 10.70 -7.88 -10.17
C MET A 438 11.59 -6.80 -10.79
N ILE A 439 12.32 -7.13 -11.86
CA ILE A 439 13.30 -6.24 -12.49
C ILE A 439 12.80 -5.64 -13.80
N GLY A 440 13.39 -4.51 -14.20
CA GLY A 440 13.14 -3.85 -15.47
C GLY A 440 11.69 -3.41 -15.64
N LEU A 441 11.05 -2.93 -14.57
CA LEU A 441 9.69 -2.39 -14.56
C LEU A 441 9.64 -0.97 -15.14
N ASN A 442 10.12 -0.82 -16.36
CA ASN A 442 10.20 0.46 -17.06
C ASN A 442 9.12 0.57 -18.16
N SER A 443 8.90 1.80 -18.64
CA SER A 443 7.87 2.13 -19.65
C SER A 443 8.07 1.41 -21.00
N ARG A 444 9.29 0.96 -21.30
CA ARG A 444 9.64 0.21 -22.52
C ARG A 444 9.27 -1.27 -22.41
N SER A 445 9.20 -1.80 -21.19
CA SER A 445 9.06 -3.23 -20.92
C SER A 445 7.67 -3.59 -20.44
N ILE A 446 7.02 -2.75 -19.63
CA ILE A 446 5.68 -3.02 -19.10
C ILE A 446 4.87 -1.72 -18.96
N PRO A 447 3.63 -1.65 -19.50
CA PRO A 447 2.97 -2.64 -20.34
C PRO A 447 3.66 -2.82 -21.71
N LEU A 448 3.84 -4.07 -22.14
CA LEU A 448 4.42 -4.36 -23.45
C LEU A 448 3.37 -4.23 -24.56
N LYS A 449 3.51 -3.24 -25.44
CA LYS A 449 2.68 -3.12 -26.65
C LYS A 449 3.22 -4.07 -27.73
N ILE A 450 2.66 -5.28 -27.82
CA ILE A 450 3.08 -6.30 -28.79
C ILE A 450 2.56 -5.98 -30.20
N ASN A 451 1.29 -5.58 -30.32
CA ASN A 451 0.66 -5.27 -31.59
C ASN A 451 0.12 -3.84 -31.58
N ALA A 452 0.44 -3.06 -32.62
CA ALA A 452 -0.09 -1.70 -32.80
C ALA A 452 -1.62 -1.69 -32.96
N MET A 453 -2.20 -2.83 -33.37
CA MET A 453 -3.63 -2.99 -33.59
C MET A 453 -4.40 -3.43 -32.34
N ASP A 454 -3.72 -3.78 -31.24
CA ASP A 454 -4.41 -4.19 -30.01
C ASP A 454 -5.16 -3.01 -29.38
N ASP A 455 -6.30 -3.29 -28.74
CA ASP A 455 -6.98 -2.31 -27.91
C ASP A 455 -6.09 -1.96 -26.71
N GLU A 456 -5.69 -0.70 -26.63
CA GLU A 456 -4.78 -0.22 -25.59
C GLU A 456 -5.31 -0.55 -24.19
N GLY A 457 -6.61 -0.36 -23.95
CA GLY A 457 -7.23 -0.66 -22.66
C GLY A 457 -7.16 -2.15 -22.31
N SER A 458 -7.55 -3.04 -23.23
CA SER A 458 -7.53 -4.49 -22.95
C SER A 458 -6.12 -5.06 -22.84
N SER A 459 -5.18 -4.57 -23.65
CA SER A 459 -3.78 -5.00 -23.57
C SER A 459 -3.16 -4.55 -22.24
N GLU A 460 -3.46 -3.32 -21.83
CA GLU A 460 -3.07 -2.79 -20.53
C GLU A 460 -3.66 -3.60 -19.37
N THR A 461 -4.96 -3.91 -19.38
CA THR A 461 -5.60 -4.77 -18.38
C THR A 461 -4.88 -6.11 -18.24
N ARG A 462 -4.49 -6.74 -19.36
CA ARG A 462 -3.76 -8.01 -19.36
C ARG A 462 -2.37 -7.86 -18.74
N GLU A 463 -1.61 -6.82 -19.11
CA GLU A 463 -0.28 -6.57 -18.56
C GLU A 463 -0.34 -6.16 -17.07
N ARG A 464 -1.40 -5.48 -16.64
CA ARG A 464 -1.69 -5.15 -15.24
C ARG A 464 -1.95 -6.41 -14.42
N LYS A 465 -2.79 -7.33 -14.93
CA LYS A 465 -2.99 -8.66 -14.33
C LYS A 465 -1.69 -9.46 -14.27
N LEU A 466 -0.83 -9.37 -15.28
CA LEU A 466 0.47 -10.05 -15.29
C LEU A 466 1.39 -9.53 -14.18
N MET A 467 1.46 -8.21 -13.98
CA MET A 467 2.23 -7.62 -12.89
C MET A 467 1.67 -8.02 -11.52
N TYR A 468 0.34 -7.96 -11.34
CA TYR A 468 -0.34 -8.46 -10.14
C TYR A 468 -0.02 -9.93 -9.84
N VAL A 469 -0.06 -10.78 -10.89
CA VAL A 469 0.31 -12.19 -10.78
C VAL A 469 1.75 -12.34 -10.31
N GLY A 470 2.70 -11.52 -10.76
CA GLY A 470 4.09 -11.54 -10.30
C GLY A 470 4.25 -11.11 -8.84
N MET A 471 3.61 -10.00 -8.44
CA MET A 471 3.65 -9.47 -7.08
C MET A 471 3.14 -10.49 -6.05
N THR A 472 2.04 -11.16 -6.36
CA THR A 472 1.38 -12.13 -5.45
C THR A 472 2.06 -13.50 -5.37
N ARG A 473 3.25 -13.66 -5.95
CA ARG A 473 4.10 -14.86 -5.82
C ARG A 473 5.10 -14.73 -4.68
N ALA A 474 5.31 -13.51 -4.19
CA ALA A 474 6.04 -13.26 -2.96
C ALA A 474 5.20 -13.67 -1.76
N THR A 475 5.81 -14.45 -0.86
CA THR A 475 5.18 -14.86 0.40
C THR A 475 5.66 -14.05 1.59
N GLU A 476 6.85 -13.41 1.52
CA GLU A 476 7.44 -12.64 2.61
C GLU A 476 7.97 -11.27 2.18
N ARG A 477 8.82 -11.19 1.12
CA ARG A 477 9.37 -9.91 0.63
C ARG A 477 9.19 -9.73 -0.87
N LEU A 478 8.87 -8.50 -1.27
CA LEU A 478 8.71 -8.09 -2.66
C LEU A 478 9.56 -6.85 -2.95
N TYR A 479 10.39 -6.94 -3.99
CA TYR A 479 11.16 -5.81 -4.49
C TYR A 479 10.77 -5.54 -5.94
N LEU A 480 10.58 -4.26 -6.25
CA LEU A 480 10.24 -3.76 -7.57
C LEU A 480 11.39 -2.84 -8.02
N THR A 481 12.00 -3.11 -9.17
CA THR A 481 13.07 -2.26 -9.70
C THR A 481 12.80 -1.85 -11.14
N ALA A 482 13.23 -0.65 -11.49
CA ALA A 482 13.13 -0.12 -12.84
C ALA A 482 14.40 0.62 -13.24
N ASP A 483 14.78 0.52 -14.51
CA ASP A 483 15.81 1.36 -15.12
C ASP A 483 15.21 2.41 -16.09
N GLY A 484 15.73 3.64 -16.04
CA GLY A 484 15.20 4.76 -16.79
C GLY A 484 13.80 5.15 -16.33
N THR A 485 12.89 5.46 -17.27
CA THR A 485 11.51 5.85 -16.93
C THR A 485 10.71 4.66 -16.39
N PRO A 486 10.17 4.74 -15.15
CA PRO A 486 9.36 3.67 -14.58
C PRO A 486 8.09 3.39 -15.40
N SER A 487 7.59 2.16 -15.25
CA SER A 487 6.27 1.80 -15.76
C SER A 487 5.19 2.66 -15.11
N LYS A 488 4.17 3.05 -15.88
CA LYS A 488 2.97 3.68 -15.32
C LYS A 488 2.26 2.83 -14.27
N PHE A 489 2.44 1.50 -14.30
CA PHE A 489 1.88 0.62 -13.28
C PHE A 489 2.50 0.83 -11.90
N ILE A 490 3.71 1.40 -11.81
CA ILE A 490 4.30 1.80 -10.53
C ILE A 490 3.51 2.95 -9.93
N SER A 491 3.16 3.97 -10.72
CA SER A 491 2.34 5.11 -10.27
C SER A 491 0.88 4.74 -9.98
N ASP A 492 0.40 3.63 -10.52
CA ASP A 492 -0.94 3.12 -10.25
C ASP A 492 -1.06 2.41 -8.90
N ILE A 493 0.05 1.86 -8.39
CA ILE A 493 0.12 1.34 -7.02
C ILE A 493 0.02 2.54 -6.07
N ASN A 494 -0.80 2.42 -5.04
CA ASN A 494 -0.90 3.47 -4.03
C ASN A 494 0.47 3.66 -3.35
N SER A 495 1.03 4.87 -3.43
CA SER A 495 2.39 5.17 -2.98
C SER A 495 2.63 4.80 -1.52
N LYS A 496 1.62 4.90 -0.65
CA LYS A 496 1.71 4.51 0.77
C LYS A 496 2.12 3.05 0.97
N PHE A 497 1.83 2.20 -0.02
CA PHE A 497 2.13 0.77 -0.02
C PHE A 497 3.47 0.42 -0.67
N LEU A 498 4.21 1.39 -1.20
CA LEU A 498 5.57 1.22 -1.69
C LEU A 498 6.52 2.00 -0.79
N LYS A 499 7.57 1.33 -0.28
CA LYS A 499 8.60 1.97 0.54
C LYS A 499 9.87 2.21 -0.27
N HIS A 500 10.63 3.21 0.17
CA HIS A 500 11.96 3.46 -0.37
C HIS A 500 12.98 2.43 0.13
N HIS A 501 12.89 2.07 1.41
CA HIS A 501 13.66 0.99 2.04
C HIS A 501 12.75 0.13 2.93
N GLU A 502 13.19 -1.06 3.30
CA GLU A 502 12.37 -2.02 4.05
C GLU A 502 11.98 -1.53 5.45
N ASN A 503 12.90 -0.83 6.11
CA ASN A 503 12.78 -0.42 7.52
C ASN A 503 12.37 1.05 7.67
N THR A 504 12.01 1.71 6.57
CA THR A 504 11.60 3.12 6.61
C THR A 504 10.09 3.22 6.59
N LEU A 505 9.53 4.12 7.40
CA LEU A 505 8.13 4.46 7.34
C LEU A 505 7.80 5.22 6.05
N ILE A 506 8.76 6.01 5.54
CA ILE A 506 8.56 6.84 4.36
C ILE A 506 8.19 6.03 3.11
N SER A 507 7.17 6.52 2.40
CA SER A 507 6.77 5.94 1.11
C SER A 507 7.80 6.20 0.01
N HIS A 508 7.63 5.59 -1.16
CA HIS A 508 8.32 6.03 -2.37
C HIS A 508 7.78 7.39 -2.85
N PHE A 509 8.62 8.19 -3.50
CA PHE A 509 8.23 9.48 -4.05
C PHE A 509 6.97 9.40 -4.92
N TYR A 510 6.05 10.34 -4.67
CA TYR A 510 4.86 10.54 -5.49
C TYR A 510 4.66 12.04 -5.73
N SER A 511 4.14 12.37 -6.91
CA SER A 511 3.80 13.76 -7.22
C SER A 511 2.56 14.17 -6.43
N CYS A 512 2.68 15.24 -5.64
CA CYS A 512 1.55 15.86 -4.96
C CYS A 512 0.82 16.80 -5.94
N ALA A 513 -0.51 16.88 -5.83
CA ALA A 513 -1.30 17.90 -6.53
C ALA A 513 -1.05 19.27 -5.91
N GLN A 514 -1.00 20.33 -6.72
CA GLN A 514 -0.66 21.69 -6.26
C GLN A 514 -1.65 22.23 -5.22
N GLU A 515 -2.91 21.84 -5.32
CA GLU A 515 -3.97 22.19 -4.37
C GLU A 515 -3.67 21.72 -2.94
N ASN A 516 -2.79 20.72 -2.79
CA ASN A 516 -2.42 20.14 -1.50
C ASN A 516 -1.05 20.63 -1.01
N PHE A 517 -0.44 21.63 -1.66
CA PHE A 517 0.86 22.14 -1.22
C PHE A 517 0.73 22.90 0.09
N SER A 518 1.65 22.64 1.02
CA SER A 518 1.77 23.35 2.28
C SER A 518 2.77 24.51 2.14
N PHE A 519 2.59 25.59 2.91
CA PHE A 519 3.49 26.75 2.93
C PHE A 519 3.61 27.54 1.62
N VAL A 520 2.58 27.51 0.75
CA VAL A 520 2.59 28.16 -0.58
C VAL A 520 3.01 29.64 -0.54
N GLU A 521 2.60 30.37 0.51
CA GLU A 521 2.94 31.78 0.77
C GLU A 521 4.45 32.05 0.88
N LYS A 522 5.26 31.02 1.20
CA LYS A 522 6.72 31.11 1.40
C LYS A 522 7.53 30.60 0.21
N LEU A 523 6.88 30.12 -0.85
CA LEU A 523 7.56 29.46 -1.97
C LEU A 523 7.91 30.47 -3.07
N ALA A 524 9.17 30.44 -3.53
CA ALA A 524 9.62 31.29 -4.63
C ALA A 524 9.17 30.78 -6.02
N ASP A 525 9.19 29.45 -6.24
CA ASP A 525 8.74 28.81 -7.47
C ASP A 525 8.00 27.48 -7.19
N VAL A 526 6.67 27.56 -7.22
CA VAL A 526 5.75 26.44 -7.00
C VAL A 526 5.81 25.39 -8.11
N TYR A 527 6.33 25.74 -9.30
CA TYR A 527 6.38 24.84 -10.45
C TYR A 527 7.70 24.07 -10.53
N SER A 528 8.67 24.38 -9.67
CA SER A 528 9.97 23.73 -9.71
C SER A 528 9.84 22.23 -9.39
N SER A 529 10.63 21.41 -10.08
CA SER A 529 10.68 19.96 -9.80
C SER A 529 11.27 19.62 -8.42
N GLU A 530 12.04 20.54 -7.84
CA GLU A 530 12.55 20.43 -6.47
C GLU A 530 11.43 20.63 -5.44
N GLU A 531 10.53 21.59 -5.70
CA GLU A 531 9.37 21.83 -4.83
C GLU A 531 8.46 20.60 -4.73
N LYS A 532 8.32 19.82 -5.82
CA LYS A 532 7.57 18.56 -5.75
C LYS A 532 8.18 17.56 -4.76
N VAL A 533 9.51 17.49 -4.68
CA VAL A 533 10.23 16.64 -3.72
C VAL A 533 10.06 17.18 -2.30
N ARG A 534 10.15 18.50 -2.12
CA ARG A 534 9.91 19.19 -0.84
C ARG A 534 8.52 18.89 -0.29
N GLN A 535 7.48 19.06 -1.10
CA GLN A 535 6.08 18.85 -0.72
C GLN A 535 5.78 17.38 -0.42
N TRP A 536 6.37 16.46 -1.17
CA TRP A 536 6.30 15.03 -0.84
C TRP A 536 6.84 14.74 0.57
N ILE A 537 8.04 15.24 0.90
CA ILE A 537 8.63 15.07 2.24
C ILE A 537 7.76 15.70 3.33
N ILE A 538 7.22 16.90 3.10
CA ILE A 538 6.32 17.57 4.06
C ILE A 538 5.08 16.71 4.32
N ASN A 539 4.48 16.13 3.28
CA ASN A 539 3.32 15.24 3.41
C ASN A 539 3.68 13.96 4.16
N GLU A 540 4.85 13.36 3.91
CA GLU A 540 5.31 12.20 4.70
C GLU A 540 5.51 12.56 6.18
N LEU A 541 6.07 13.73 6.50
CA LEU A 541 6.21 14.17 7.90
C LEU A 541 4.85 14.30 8.59
N LYS A 542 3.85 14.86 7.90
CA LYS A 542 2.49 15.06 8.42
C LYS A 542 1.70 13.75 8.53
N GLU A 543 1.65 12.97 7.46
CA GLU A 543 0.77 11.81 7.33
C GLU A 543 1.40 10.53 7.87
N THR A 544 2.70 10.32 7.62
CA THR A 544 3.42 9.11 8.01
C THR A 544 4.03 9.26 9.39
N TYR A 545 4.83 10.32 9.62
CA TYR A 545 5.51 10.55 10.91
C TYR A 545 4.67 11.32 11.94
N LYS A 546 3.47 11.78 11.54
CA LYS A 546 2.48 12.45 12.41
C LYS A 546 2.93 13.79 13.03
N TYR A 547 3.90 14.47 12.42
CA TYR A 547 4.29 15.81 12.86
C TYR A 547 3.20 16.85 12.52
N PRO A 548 2.69 17.59 13.52
CA PRO A 548 1.74 18.68 13.27
C PRO A 548 2.37 19.79 12.43
N GLU A 549 1.59 20.40 11.54
CA GLU A 549 2.07 21.47 10.63
C GLU A 549 2.73 22.64 11.37
N LYS A 550 2.24 23.00 12.57
CA LYS A 550 2.84 24.05 13.43
C LYS A 550 4.30 23.79 13.84
N LEU A 551 4.76 22.54 13.78
CA LEU A 551 6.14 22.16 14.06
C LEU A 551 7.03 22.18 12.82
N LEU A 552 6.43 22.25 11.62
CA LEU A 552 7.14 22.29 10.36
C LEU A 552 7.36 23.75 9.94
N ASP A 553 8.46 23.98 9.22
CA ASP A 553 8.69 25.23 8.50
C ASP A 553 9.57 24.96 7.27
N VAL A 554 9.57 25.89 6.32
CA VAL A 554 10.37 25.84 5.09
C VAL A 554 11.31 27.03 5.00
N GLU A 555 12.42 26.87 4.27
CA GLU A 555 13.44 27.92 4.09
C GLU A 555 13.95 28.47 5.44
N TYR A 556 14.24 27.57 6.38
CA TYR A 556 14.61 27.92 7.75
C TYR A 556 16.04 28.45 7.82
N GLN A 557 16.19 29.66 8.33
CA GLN A 557 17.49 30.34 8.41
C GLN A 557 18.44 29.66 9.42
N VAL A 558 19.66 29.35 8.99
CA VAL A 558 20.74 28.83 9.83
C VAL A 558 21.97 29.74 9.71
N ASN A 559 22.44 30.24 10.84
CA ASN A 559 23.63 31.09 10.91
C ASN A 559 24.87 30.23 11.11
N SER A 560 25.73 30.18 10.09
CA SER A 560 27.04 29.51 10.15
C SER A 560 28.15 30.57 10.08
N PHE A 561 28.60 31.04 11.24
CA PHE A 561 29.55 32.16 11.36
C PHE A 561 29.06 33.41 10.61
N SER A 562 29.78 33.84 9.57
CA SER A 562 29.49 35.03 8.75
C SER A 562 28.60 34.77 7.53
N LYS A 563 28.14 33.53 7.32
CA LYS A 563 27.23 33.16 6.22
C LYS A 563 25.86 32.76 6.77
N ILE A 564 24.83 33.27 6.13
CA ILE A 564 23.45 32.87 6.34
C ILE A 564 23.12 31.79 5.31
N GLY A 565 22.73 30.60 5.78
CA GLY A 565 22.17 29.54 4.96
C GLY A 565 20.69 29.36 5.23
N TYR A 566 20.01 28.62 4.35
CA TYR A 566 18.61 28.23 4.51
C TYR A 566 18.52 26.72 4.39
N VAL A 567 17.78 26.11 5.32
CA VAL A 567 17.43 24.69 5.32
C VAL A 567 16.07 24.55 4.62
N ASP A 568 15.97 23.63 3.66
CA ASP A 568 14.74 23.50 2.86
C ASP A 568 13.50 23.21 3.71
N VAL A 569 13.59 22.25 4.64
CA VAL A 569 12.51 21.92 5.59
C VAL A 569 13.08 21.66 6.98
N VAL A 570 12.44 22.21 8.00
CA VAL A 570 12.77 21.97 9.41
C VAL A 570 11.60 21.36 10.15
N VAL A 571 11.89 20.39 11.03
CA VAL A 571 10.98 19.95 12.08
C VAL A 571 11.48 20.51 13.39
N SER A 572 10.63 21.24 14.09
CA SER A 572 10.92 21.82 15.40
C SER A 572 10.24 21.04 16.52
N THR A 573 10.81 21.12 17.73
CA THR A 573 10.20 20.62 18.96
C THR A 573 10.27 21.69 20.04
N TYR A 574 9.43 21.57 21.05
CA TYR A 574 9.47 22.46 22.22
C TYR A 574 10.24 21.80 23.36
N LYS A 575 11.14 22.57 23.97
CA LYS A 575 11.79 22.21 25.24
C LYS A 575 11.75 23.45 26.14
N ASN A 576 11.15 23.32 27.32
CA ASN A 576 10.88 24.43 28.25
C ASN A 576 10.16 25.60 27.52
N ASN A 577 9.10 25.28 26.78
CA ASN A 577 8.31 26.21 25.96
C ASN A 577 9.10 27.02 24.91
N THR A 578 10.37 26.71 24.67
CA THR A 578 11.16 27.29 23.59
C THR A 578 11.12 26.37 22.37
N LYS A 579 10.68 26.90 21.21
CA LYS A 579 10.73 26.20 19.92
C LYS A 579 12.19 26.07 19.45
N ARG A 580 12.63 24.86 19.13
CA ARG A 580 14.02 24.58 18.71
C ARG A 580 14.04 23.61 17.53
N PRO A 581 14.93 23.77 16.54
CA PRO A 581 15.05 22.83 15.43
C PRO A 581 15.52 21.47 15.93
N TYR A 582 14.91 20.41 15.41
CA TYR A 582 15.11 19.01 15.79
C TYR A 582 15.53 18.13 14.62
N ILE A 583 14.92 18.33 13.45
CA ILE A 583 15.29 17.64 12.20
C ILE A 583 15.52 18.70 11.12
N PHE A 584 16.65 18.60 10.42
CA PHE A 584 16.90 19.34 9.20
C PHE A 584 16.76 18.45 7.98
N ILE A 585 16.19 18.99 6.92
CA ILE A 585 15.92 18.23 5.71
C ILE A 585 16.35 19.10 4.54
N GLU A 586 17.22 18.54 3.71
CA GLU A 586 17.65 19.12 2.45
C GLU A 586 17.08 18.30 1.32
N VAL A 587 16.53 19.00 0.33
CA VAL A 587 15.97 18.41 -0.88
C VAL A 587 16.72 18.89 -2.10
N LYS A 588 16.67 18.11 -3.17
CA LYS A 588 17.12 18.52 -4.49
C LYS A 588 16.12 18.12 -5.55
N ARG A 589 16.24 18.73 -6.73
CA ARG A 589 15.54 18.29 -7.94
C ARG A 589 15.65 16.77 -8.13
N GLN A 590 14.56 16.18 -8.59
CA GLN A 590 14.44 14.74 -8.74
C GLN A 590 15.61 14.11 -9.53
N GLY A 591 16.31 13.15 -8.91
CA GLY A 591 17.37 12.36 -9.54
C GLY A 591 18.70 13.09 -9.77
N SER A 592 18.94 14.21 -9.09
CA SER A 592 20.19 14.98 -9.18
C SER A 592 21.33 14.44 -8.30
N GLY A 593 21.04 13.45 -7.46
CA GLY A 593 21.98 12.84 -6.52
C GLY A 593 22.07 13.58 -5.18
N LEU A 594 22.65 12.91 -4.18
CA LEU A 594 22.66 13.40 -2.79
C LEU A 594 23.95 14.08 -2.35
N LEU A 595 25.02 14.09 -3.15
CA LEU A 595 26.35 14.52 -2.67
C LEU A 595 26.36 15.95 -2.13
N THR A 596 25.89 16.91 -2.93
CA THR A 596 25.84 18.34 -2.55
C THR A 596 24.89 18.60 -1.39
N CYS A 597 23.70 18.00 -1.45
CA CYS A 597 22.66 18.03 -0.42
C CYS A 597 23.19 17.54 0.94
N LEU A 598 23.92 16.42 0.94
CA LEU A 598 24.45 15.79 2.15
C LEU A 598 25.58 16.60 2.78
N GLU A 599 26.46 17.21 1.98
CA GLU A 599 27.51 18.12 2.50
C GLU A 599 26.91 19.36 3.17
N GLN A 600 25.90 19.96 2.53
CA GLN A 600 25.18 21.11 3.06
C GLN A 600 24.45 20.77 4.37
N LEU A 601 23.71 19.67 4.40
CA LEU A 601 23.01 19.18 5.58
C LEU A 601 23.96 18.92 6.76
N LYS A 602 25.12 18.29 6.52
CA LYS A 602 26.14 18.05 7.55
C LYS A 602 26.66 19.36 8.16
N SER A 603 26.87 20.39 7.34
CA SER A 603 27.28 21.72 7.80
C SER A 603 26.21 22.36 8.71
N TYR A 604 24.94 22.29 8.31
CA TYR A 604 23.83 22.84 9.09
C TYR A 604 23.60 22.11 10.43
N ILE A 605 23.69 20.78 10.46
CA ILE A 605 23.59 20.02 11.71
C ILE A 605 24.73 20.38 12.68
N SER A 606 25.95 20.57 12.16
CA SER A 606 27.12 20.92 12.96
C SER A 606 27.02 22.30 13.63
N THR A 607 26.28 23.23 13.01
CA THR A 607 26.09 24.60 13.52
C THR A 607 24.85 24.76 14.42
N SER A 608 23.92 23.81 14.38
CA SER A 608 22.69 23.83 15.18
C SER A 608 22.76 22.86 16.35
N PRO A 609 23.08 23.33 17.58
CA PRO A 609 23.30 22.45 18.71
C PRO A 609 22.03 21.73 19.19
N THR A 610 20.85 22.08 18.71
CA THR A 610 19.59 21.42 19.07
C THR A 610 19.14 20.37 18.05
N CYS A 611 19.63 20.46 16.80
CA CYS A 611 19.29 19.52 15.74
C CYS A 611 19.86 18.13 16.05
N LYS A 612 19.04 17.09 15.88
CA LYS A 612 19.36 15.71 16.23
C LYS A 612 19.41 14.77 15.02
N TYR A 613 18.68 15.11 13.96
CA TYR A 613 18.56 14.26 12.78
C TYR A 613 18.62 15.08 11.49
N GLY A 614 19.06 14.43 10.43
CA GLY A 614 19.12 14.96 9.08
C GLY A 614 18.44 14.05 8.07
N ILE A 615 17.78 14.63 7.08
CA ILE A 615 17.30 13.92 5.89
C ILE A 615 17.88 14.59 4.64
N ALA A 616 18.50 13.81 3.76
CA ALA A 616 18.92 14.25 2.44
C ALA A 616 18.15 13.44 1.38
N THR A 617 17.47 14.12 0.45
CA THR A 617 16.75 13.43 -0.62
C THR A 617 16.68 14.21 -1.93
N ASP A 618 16.66 13.49 -3.03
CA ASP A 618 16.31 14.00 -4.36
C ASP A 618 15.06 13.27 -4.89
N GLY A 619 14.23 12.70 -4.02
CA GLY A 619 13.05 11.90 -4.40
C GLY A 619 13.36 10.56 -5.08
N VAL A 620 14.61 10.25 -5.45
CA VAL A 620 15.02 8.94 -6.00
C VAL A 620 15.90 8.20 -5.03
N ASP A 621 16.80 8.91 -4.36
CA ASP A 621 17.58 8.47 -3.23
C ASP A 621 17.18 9.24 -1.97
N LEU A 622 17.35 8.59 -0.83
CA LEU A 622 16.98 9.07 0.48
C LEU A 622 17.97 8.56 1.51
N LEU A 623 18.44 9.45 2.37
CA LEU A 623 19.41 9.12 3.41
C LEU A 623 19.08 9.85 4.70
N PHE A 624 19.11 9.10 5.80
CA PHE A 624 18.91 9.60 7.15
C PHE A 624 20.25 9.63 7.89
N ILE A 625 20.54 10.71 8.60
CA ILE A 625 21.70 10.81 9.48
C ILE A 625 21.30 11.23 10.90
N ASN A 626 22.06 10.75 11.88
CA ASN A 626 22.02 11.28 13.23
C ASN A 626 22.93 12.52 13.36
N ARG A 627 22.99 13.10 14.56
CA ARG A 627 23.84 14.25 14.86
C ARG A 627 25.33 13.95 14.70
N GLU A 628 25.72 12.72 14.99
CA GLU A 628 27.08 12.19 14.82
C GLU A 628 27.44 11.97 13.33
N LEU A 629 26.52 12.29 12.41
CA LEU A 629 26.63 12.19 10.95
C LEU A 629 26.74 10.74 10.44
N GLU A 630 26.31 9.79 11.27
CA GLU A 630 26.21 8.37 10.92
C GLU A 630 24.88 8.10 10.21
N VAL A 631 24.91 7.21 9.22
CA VAL A 631 23.69 6.79 8.50
C VAL A 631 22.84 5.92 9.41
N ILE A 632 21.58 6.31 9.59
CA ILE A 632 20.59 5.56 10.36
C ILE A 632 19.49 5.01 9.45
N GLU A 633 18.69 4.09 9.96
CA GLU A 633 17.61 3.47 9.18
C GLU A 633 16.43 4.42 8.95
N ASP A 634 16.03 5.19 9.97
CA ASP A 634 14.88 6.10 9.91
C ASP A 634 14.93 7.17 11.03
N ILE A 635 14.12 8.22 10.90
CA ILE A 635 13.89 9.27 11.91
C ILE A 635 12.77 8.91 12.91
N PRO A 636 12.75 9.49 14.12
CA PRO A 636 11.66 9.27 15.06
C PRO A 636 10.34 9.91 14.59
N SER A 637 9.22 9.22 14.85
CA SER A 637 7.87 9.79 14.70
C SER A 637 7.54 10.80 15.81
N PHE A 638 6.54 11.63 15.55
CA PHE A 638 6.03 12.62 16.50
C PHE A 638 5.60 11.99 17.82
N LYS A 639 5.90 12.68 18.93
CA LYS A 639 5.45 12.38 20.28
C LYS A 639 4.84 13.64 20.90
N SER A 640 3.80 13.49 21.71
CA SER A 640 3.13 14.63 22.38
C SER A 640 4.10 15.48 23.22
N SER A 641 5.16 14.88 23.78
CA SER A 641 6.22 15.57 24.52
C SER A 641 7.02 16.58 23.68
N MET A 642 6.84 16.62 22.36
CA MET A 642 7.46 17.58 21.46
C MET A 642 6.68 18.91 21.36
N LEU A 643 5.48 18.97 21.94
CA LEU A 643 4.65 20.18 22.04
C LEU A 643 5.01 21.01 23.28
N PRO A 644 4.60 22.30 23.35
CA PRO A 644 4.76 23.10 24.56
C PRO A 644 4.08 22.42 25.75
N SER A 645 4.65 22.58 26.94
CA SER A 645 4.01 22.15 28.18
C SER A 645 2.76 22.99 28.42
N SER A 646 1.64 22.35 28.73
CA SER A 646 0.39 23.02 29.10
C SER A 646 0.32 23.46 30.57
N LEU A 647 1.33 23.08 31.37
CA LEU A 647 1.38 23.35 32.80
C LEU A 647 2.01 24.72 33.11
N GLU A 648 1.30 25.53 33.88
CA GLU A 648 1.74 26.81 34.47
C GLU A 648 1.98 26.63 35.97
N ASN A 649 3.01 27.28 36.52
CA ASN A 649 3.38 27.19 37.95
C ASN A 649 3.13 28.53 38.65
N TYR A 650 2.42 28.51 39.77
CA TYR A 650 2.07 29.69 40.57
C TYR A 650 2.38 29.51 42.06
N CYS A 651 2.58 30.63 42.74
CA CYS A 651 2.67 30.72 44.19
C CYS A 651 1.63 31.72 44.70
N TYR A 652 0.71 31.29 45.57
CA TYR A 652 -0.19 32.18 46.30
C TYR A 652 0.44 32.55 47.64
N VAL A 653 0.49 33.85 47.93
CA VAL A 653 0.98 34.46 49.16
C VAL A 653 -0.23 35.02 49.91
N ASP A 654 -0.53 34.48 51.09
CA ASP A 654 -1.57 34.99 51.98
C ASP A 654 -1.05 36.22 52.73
N LEU A 655 -1.63 37.40 52.46
CA LEU A 655 -1.21 38.66 53.08
C LEU A 655 -1.64 38.79 54.55
N LYS A 656 -2.52 37.92 55.05
CA LYS A 656 -3.01 37.95 56.43
C LYS A 656 -2.30 36.94 57.33
N ASN A 657 -2.09 35.72 56.84
CA ASN A 657 -1.56 34.63 57.65
C ASN A 657 -0.07 34.32 57.39
N SER A 658 0.57 35.00 56.42
CA SER A 658 1.97 34.76 56.01
C SER A 658 2.26 33.36 55.44
N ASP A 659 1.22 32.62 55.05
CA ASP A 659 1.34 31.31 54.41
C ASP A 659 1.57 31.45 52.89
N ASN A 660 2.31 30.49 52.32
CA ASN A 660 2.60 30.43 50.88
C ASN A 660 2.23 29.06 50.31
N TYR A 661 1.50 29.04 49.20
CA TYR A 661 1.01 27.82 48.56
C TYR A 661 1.49 27.76 47.11
N LYS A 662 2.30 26.76 46.80
CA LYS A 662 2.74 26.47 45.41
C LYS A 662 1.77 25.52 44.74
N PHE A 663 1.36 25.85 43.53
CA PHE A 663 0.45 25.05 42.74
C PHE A 663 0.73 25.16 41.25
N MET A 664 0.26 24.15 40.51
CA MET A 664 0.34 24.04 39.07
C MET A 664 -1.07 23.99 38.49
N ARG A 665 -1.27 24.52 37.28
CA ARG A 665 -2.54 24.38 36.54
C ARG A 665 -2.27 24.12 35.06
N ASP A 666 -3.17 23.39 34.41
CA ASP A 666 -3.16 23.25 32.94
C ASP A 666 -3.95 24.42 32.33
N TYR A 667 -3.42 25.13 31.34
CA TYR A 667 -4.16 26.22 30.68
C TYR A 667 -5.45 25.74 29.98
N ASN A 668 -5.56 24.45 29.64
CA ASN A 668 -6.77 23.84 29.08
C ASN A 668 -7.79 23.46 30.17
N ASN A 669 -7.37 23.38 31.43
CA ASN A 669 -8.24 23.10 32.57
C ASN A 669 -7.88 24.02 33.75
N ILE A 670 -8.17 25.32 33.58
CA ILE A 670 -7.86 26.36 34.56
C ILE A 670 -8.58 26.21 35.91
N SER A 671 -9.56 25.30 36.00
CA SER A 671 -10.35 25.04 37.21
C SER A 671 -9.70 24.03 38.17
N GLU A 672 -8.74 23.25 37.68
CA GLU A 672 -8.07 22.22 38.46
C GLU A 672 -6.65 22.67 38.81
N LEU A 673 -6.36 22.75 40.12
CA LEU A 673 -5.05 23.14 40.65
C LEU A 673 -4.39 21.94 41.32
N ILE A 674 -3.13 21.71 41.00
CA ILE A 674 -2.30 20.64 41.58
C ILE A 674 -1.30 21.29 42.54
N PHE A 675 -1.40 21.00 43.83
CA PHE A 675 -0.55 21.59 44.87
C PHE A 675 0.69 20.75 45.17
N GLU A 676 1.82 21.37 45.50
CA GLU A 676 3.10 20.66 45.77
C GLU A 676 3.23 20.05 47.18
N ASN A 677 2.38 20.42 48.16
CA ASN A 677 2.53 20.02 49.58
C ASN A 677 1.38 19.15 50.11
N ASP A 678 1.63 18.26 51.08
CA ASP A 678 0.66 17.31 51.67
C ASP A 678 -0.43 17.92 52.60
N GLN A 679 -0.51 19.25 52.76
CA GLN A 679 -1.57 19.90 53.58
C GLN A 679 -2.91 20.09 52.84
N VAL A 680 -3.09 19.44 51.69
CA VAL A 680 -4.08 19.81 50.64
C VAL A 680 -5.46 19.17 50.80
N SER A 681 -5.67 18.35 51.83
CA SER A 681 -6.96 17.63 51.99
C SER A 681 -8.19 18.53 52.19
N GLU A 682 -8.00 19.78 52.65
CA GLU A 682 -9.09 20.74 52.92
C GLU A 682 -9.36 21.74 51.78
N LEU A 683 -8.50 21.84 50.76
CA LEU A 683 -8.58 22.84 49.67
C LEU A 683 -9.34 22.32 48.43
N LYS A 684 -10.57 21.81 48.61
CA LYS A 684 -11.35 21.20 47.51
C LYS A 684 -12.30 22.16 46.79
N ASP A 685 -12.87 23.11 47.51
CA ASP A 685 -13.86 24.03 46.94
C ASP A 685 -13.14 25.15 46.19
N MET A 686 -13.32 25.22 44.88
CA MET A 686 -12.70 26.23 44.01
C MET A 686 -13.65 27.40 43.78
N LYS A 687 -13.12 28.61 43.95
CA LYS A 687 -13.81 29.87 43.69
C LYS A 687 -13.30 30.50 42.41
N LYS A 688 -14.23 30.82 41.52
CA LYS A 688 -13.97 31.52 40.27
C LYS A 688 -13.87 33.04 40.50
N LEU A 689 -12.78 33.65 40.05
CA LEU A 689 -12.50 35.08 40.14
C LEU A 689 -12.33 35.68 38.75
N LYS A 690 -12.85 36.88 38.55
CA LYS A 690 -12.55 37.69 37.36
C LYS A 690 -11.22 38.43 37.57
N VAL A 691 -10.38 38.45 36.55
CA VAL A 691 -9.13 39.21 36.54
C VAL A 691 -9.35 40.51 35.77
N TYR A 692 -9.05 41.64 36.41
CA TYR A 692 -9.11 42.97 35.81
C TYR A 692 -7.70 43.46 35.46
N SER A 693 -7.55 43.98 34.24
CA SER A 693 -6.28 44.54 33.77
C SER A 693 -5.97 45.89 34.40
N GLY A 694 -4.75 46.02 34.96
CA GLY A 694 -4.08 47.31 35.15
C GLY A 694 -4.61 48.15 36.30
N ILE A 695 -4.25 47.78 37.54
CA ILE A 695 -4.25 48.71 38.66
C ILE A 695 -2.84 49.31 38.77
N ALA A 696 -2.72 50.64 38.83
CA ALA A 696 -1.42 51.26 38.99
C ALA A 696 -0.95 51.16 40.43
N ALA A 697 0.24 50.59 40.63
CA ALA A 697 1.00 50.86 41.83
C ALA A 697 1.49 52.31 41.81
N GLY A 698 1.79 52.93 40.67
CA GLY A 698 2.21 54.34 40.58
C GLY A 698 1.05 55.35 40.56
N ASP A 699 1.16 56.35 39.67
CA ASP A 699 0.11 57.34 39.42
C ASP A 699 -1.22 56.66 39.09
N PRO A 700 -2.36 57.17 39.60
CA PRO A 700 -3.64 56.56 39.36
C PRO A 700 -3.94 56.46 37.84
N ILE A 701 -4.36 55.27 37.37
CA ILE A 701 -4.80 55.04 35.99
C ILE A 701 -6.28 54.66 35.89
N LEU A 702 -6.92 55.04 34.79
CA LEU A 702 -8.30 54.67 34.48
C LEU A 702 -8.44 53.15 34.38
N LEU A 703 -9.41 52.58 35.11
CA LEU A 703 -9.64 51.13 35.14
C LEU A 703 -10.33 50.70 33.84
N ASN A 704 -9.56 50.12 32.90
CA ASN A 704 -10.12 49.57 31.67
C ASN A 704 -10.98 48.34 32.02
N SER A 705 -12.29 48.49 31.96
CA SER A 705 -13.24 47.39 32.08
C SER A 705 -13.27 46.57 30.81
N THR A 706 -12.44 45.52 30.73
CA THR A 706 -12.74 44.18 30.18
C THR A 706 -11.45 43.42 29.90
N THR A 707 -11.07 42.53 30.82
CA THR A 707 -10.35 41.31 30.46
C THR A 707 -11.25 40.14 30.82
N ASP A 708 -11.62 39.31 29.85
CA ASP A 708 -12.39 38.06 30.05
C ASP A 708 -11.51 36.93 30.65
N GLU A 709 -10.49 37.30 31.44
CA GLU A 709 -9.59 36.35 32.05
C GLU A 709 -10.16 35.89 33.40
N GLU A 710 -10.27 34.57 33.54
CA GLU A 710 -10.83 33.91 34.71
C GLU A 710 -9.74 33.14 35.44
N PHE A 711 -9.73 33.23 36.77
CA PHE A 711 -8.76 32.53 37.61
C PHE A 711 -9.49 31.80 38.74
N TYR A 712 -9.10 30.55 39.01
CA TYR A 712 -9.65 29.76 40.10
C TYR A 712 -8.65 29.71 41.25
N ILE A 713 -9.13 29.93 42.47
CA ILE A 713 -8.37 29.71 43.71
C ILE A 713 -9.23 28.97 44.73
N PRO A 714 -8.66 28.23 45.69
CA PRO A 714 -9.41 27.65 46.80
C PRO A 714 -10.24 28.68 47.53
N GLU A 715 -11.51 28.36 47.80
CA GLU A 715 -12.44 29.26 48.47
C GLU A 715 -11.92 29.69 49.84
N LEU A 716 -11.24 28.80 50.56
CA LEU A 716 -10.64 29.02 51.88
C LEU A 716 -9.56 30.12 51.92
N TRP A 717 -8.87 30.39 50.81
CA TRP A 717 -7.94 31.52 50.72
C TRP A 717 -8.65 32.87 50.71
N THR A 718 -9.96 32.84 50.53
CA THR A 718 -10.84 33.99 50.68
C THR A 718 -11.78 33.74 51.86
N GLN A 719 -12.32 34.79 52.47
CA GLN A 719 -13.36 34.56 53.46
C GLN A 719 -14.61 33.97 52.76
N ARG A 720 -15.21 32.93 53.35
CA ARG A 720 -16.44 32.32 52.84
C ARG A 720 -17.50 33.40 52.61
N ASN A 721 -18.19 33.33 51.47
CA ASN A 721 -19.22 34.28 51.03
C ASN A 721 -18.76 35.74 50.77
N SER A 722 -17.47 36.05 50.71
CA SER A 722 -17.03 37.40 50.27
C SER A 722 -17.05 37.52 48.74
N ILE A 723 -17.37 38.69 48.21
CA ILE A 723 -17.17 38.97 46.78
C ILE A 723 -15.70 39.32 46.58
N ASN A 724 -15.00 38.60 45.71
CA ASN A 724 -13.58 38.84 45.43
C ASN A 724 -13.35 38.93 43.93
N TYR A 725 -12.29 39.64 43.55
CA TYR A 725 -11.78 39.73 42.19
C TYR A 725 -10.25 39.82 42.21
N MET A 726 -9.61 39.68 41.07
CA MET A 726 -8.16 39.83 40.95
C MET A 726 -7.81 41.07 40.12
N VAL A 727 -6.73 41.73 40.46
CA VAL A 727 -6.18 42.86 39.70
C VAL A 727 -4.75 42.55 39.31
N LYS A 728 -4.41 42.80 38.04
CA LYS A 728 -3.03 42.71 37.57
C LYS A 728 -2.29 44.00 37.87
N VAL A 729 -1.22 43.89 38.65
CA VAL A 729 -0.42 45.04 39.11
C VAL A 729 0.41 45.60 37.98
N LYS A 730 0.46 46.93 37.89
CA LYS A 730 1.32 47.68 36.99
C LYS A 730 2.13 48.73 37.76
N GLY A 731 3.45 48.64 37.74
CA GLY A 731 4.39 49.48 38.48
C GLY A 731 4.94 48.83 39.75
N ASP A 732 5.81 49.54 40.46
CA ASP A 732 6.65 49.02 41.55
C ASP A 732 6.44 49.72 42.91
N SER A 733 5.41 50.55 43.08
CA SER A 733 5.23 51.29 44.33
C SER A 733 4.91 50.41 45.55
N MET A 734 4.55 49.15 45.33
CA MET A 734 4.20 48.20 46.40
C MET A 734 5.26 47.11 46.60
N ILE A 735 6.48 47.31 46.08
CA ILE A 735 7.53 46.29 46.04
C ILE A 735 7.95 45.80 47.44
N ASN A 736 8.02 46.69 48.45
CA ASN A 736 8.38 46.32 49.83
C ASN A 736 7.24 45.58 50.56
N ALA A 737 6.02 45.59 50.01
CA ALA A 737 4.93 44.72 50.45
C ALA A 737 4.95 43.35 49.75
N ASN A 738 6.03 43.03 49.03
CA ASN A 738 6.16 41.83 48.19
C ASN A 738 5.08 41.76 47.09
N ILE A 739 4.75 42.91 46.48
CA ILE A 739 3.85 43.00 45.33
C ILE A 739 4.64 43.62 44.17
N ASN A 740 4.96 42.82 43.16
CA ASN A 740 5.77 43.21 42.01
C ASN A 740 4.91 43.56 40.78
N ASP A 741 5.51 44.27 39.81
CA ASP A 741 4.90 44.47 38.50
C ASP A 741 4.54 43.11 37.85
N GLY A 742 3.32 42.99 37.35
CA GLY A 742 2.81 41.76 36.74
C GLY A 742 2.17 40.74 37.70
N ASP A 743 2.32 40.89 39.02
CA ASP A 743 1.65 40.04 40.02
C ASP A 743 0.12 40.20 39.94
N LEU A 744 -0.62 39.14 40.30
CA LEU A 744 -2.09 39.18 40.42
C LEU A 744 -2.49 39.30 41.89
N VAL A 745 -3.12 40.41 42.28
CA VAL A 745 -3.55 40.64 43.67
C VAL A 745 -5.03 40.28 43.82
N VAL A 746 -5.34 39.43 44.80
CA VAL A 746 -6.72 39.08 45.16
C VAL A 746 -7.31 40.17 46.05
N ILE A 747 -8.35 40.83 45.57
CA ILE A 747 -9.06 41.90 46.25
C ILE A 747 -10.41 41.38 46.75
N ARG A 748 -10.66 41.59 48.04
CA ARG A 748 -11.97 41.40 48.65
C ARG A 748 -12.76 42.71 48.56
N GLN A 749 -13.89 42.68 47.87
CA GLN A 749 -14.73 43.85 47.67
C GLN A 749 -15.38 44.28 48.99
N GLN A 750 -15.06 45.51 49.42
CA GLN A 750 -15.59 46.15 50.62
C GLN A 750 -15.31 47.65 50.54
N ASN A 751 -16.17 48.47 51.17
CA ASN A 751 -16.09 49.94 51.07
C ASN A 751 -15.39 50.59 52.27
N THR A 752 -14.85 49.79 53.18
CA THR A 752 -14.15 50.22 54.40
C THR A 752 -12.85 49.44 54.54
N ALA A 753 -11.83 49.98 55.19
CA ALA A 753 -10.57 49.29 55.46
C ALA A 753 -10.05 49.62 56.87
N ASN A 754 -9.31 48.68 57.46
CA ASN A 754 -8.63 48.93 58.73
C ASN A 754 -7.28 49.64 58.51
N ASN A 755 -6.81 50.33 59.54
CA ASN A 755 -5.50 50.97 59.51
C ASN A 755 -4.40 49.93 59.18
N TYR A 756 -3.48 50.29 58.29
CA TYR A 756 -2.40 49.49 57.71
C TYR A 756 -2.80 48.36 56.74
N GLU A 757 -4.06 48.20 56.35
CA GLU A 757 -4.45 47.26 55.28
C GLU A 757 -4.01 47.77 53.89
N ILE A 758 -3.69 46.86 52.97
CA ILE A 758 -3.46 47.21 51.57
C ILE A 758 -4.81 47.28 50.87
N VAL A 759 -5.12 48.43 50.27
CA VAL A 759 -6.41 48.76 49.67
C VAL A 759 -6.28 49.04 48.19
N ALA A 760 -7.26 48.57 47.42
CA ALA A 760 -7.54 49.09 46.09
C ALA A 760 -8.48 50.29 46.25
N VAL A 761 -8.03 51.46 45.82
CA VAL A 761 -8.74 52.73 46.00
C VAL A 761 -8.93 53.39 44.65
N ASP A 762 -10.13 53.90 44.41
CA ASP A 762 -10.45 54.79 43.30
C ASP A 762 -10.28 56.24 43.75
N LEU A 763 -9.47 56.99 43.00
CA LEU A 763 -9.15 58.40 43.17
C LEU A 763 -9.55 59.13 41.90
N ASP A 764 -10.69 59.83 41.93
CA ASP A 764 -11.23 60.60 40.81
C ASP A 764 -11.28 59.82 39.47
N GLY A 765 -11.71 58.55 39.52
CA GLY A 765 -11.85 57.67 38.34
C GLY A 765 -10.60 56.88 37.98
N ASN A 766 -9.55 56.98 38.80
CA ASN A 766 -8.31 56.26 38.62
C ASN A 766 -8.00 55.34 39.81
N THR A 767 -7.56 54.11 39.54
CA THR A 767 -7.40 53.11 40.59
C THR A 767 -5.94 52.86 40.95
N THR A 768 -5.66 52.79 42.25
CA THR A 768 -4.33 52.49 42.79
C THR A 768 -4.35 51.48 43.94
N LEU A 769 -3.23 50.78 44.15
CA LEU A 769 -2.96 49.97 45.34
C LEU A 769 -2.04 50.73 46.29
N LYS A 770 -2.46 50.89 47.55
CA LYS A 770 -1.70 51.57 48.61
C LYS A 770 -1.99 50.97 49.98
N ARG A 771 -1.13 51.23 50.96
CA ARG A 771 -1.42 50.94 52.36
C ARG A 771 -2.26 52.06 52.97
N PHE A 772 -3.37 51.70 53.58
CA PHE A 772 -4.35 52.61 54.15
C PHE A 772 -3.93 53.09 55.54
N VAL A 773 -3.78 54.40 55.75
CA VAL A 773 -3.46 54.95 57.08
C VAL A 773 -4.43 56.08 57.46
N THR A 774 -5.14 55.94 58.57
CA THR A 774 -6.08 56.98 59.07
C THR A 774 -5.36 58.01 59.94
N MET A 775 -5.51 59.30 59.63
CA MET A 775 -4.94 60.42 60.39
C MET A 775 -6.01 61.46 60.73
N GLY A 776 -6.79 61.21 61.79
CA GLY A 776 -7.88 62.11 62.19
C GLY A 776 -8.96 62.18 61.10
N ASP A 777 -9.16 63.38 60.54
CA ASP A 777 -10.16 63.64 59.48
C ASP A 777 -9.65 63.37 58.05
N THR A 778 -8.38 62.95 57.89
CA THR A 778 -7.80 62.62 56.58
C THR A 778 -7.26 61.19 56.51
N VAL A 779 -7.11 60.70 55.29
CA VAL A 779 -6.55 59.37 54.99
C VAL A 779 -5.28 59.53 54.19
N LEU A 780 -4.23 58.85 54.64
CA LEU A 780 -2.94 58.79 54.00
C LEU A 780 -2.77 57.44 53.29
N LEU A 781 -2.65 57.45 51.97
CA LEU A 781 -2.40 56.29 51.15
C LEU A 781 -0.89 56.14 50.93
N MET A 782 -0.29 55.22 51.66
CA MET A 782 1.16 55.02 51.73
C MET A 782 1.62 54.04 50.64
N PRO A 783 2.61 54.40 49.80
CA PRO A 783 3.32 53.42 48.97
C PRO A 783 4.24 52.57 49.85
N GLU A 784 4.55 51.37 49.35
CA GLU A 784 5.54 50.44 49.91
C GLU A 784 6.79 50.44 49.03
N ASN A 785 7.26 51.63 48.68
CA ASN A 785 8.47 51.90 47.92
C ASN A 785 8.91 53.34 48.23
N SER A 786 10.17 53.50 48.66
CA SER A 786 10.72 54.79 49.09
C SER A 786 10.82 55.83 47.97
N ASN A 787 10.66 55.43 46.71
CA ASN A 787 10.70 56.34 45.56
C ASN A 787 9.39 57.10 45.32
N TYR A 788 8.34 56.81 46.08
CA TYR A 788 7.01 57.39 45.92
C TYR A 788 6.58 58.13 47.18
N GLU A 789 5.96 59.30 47.03
CA GLU A 789 5.41 60.06 48.15
C GLU A 789 4.01 59.54 48.57
N PRO A 790 3.66 59.61 49.86
CA PRO A 790 2.30 59.31 50.33
C PRO A 790 1.26 60.25 49.73
N ILE A 791 0.07 59.71 49.40
CA ILE A 791 -1.04 60.50 48.87
C ILE A 791 -2.00 60.82 50.02
N ASN A 792 -2.17 62.10 50.37
CA ASN A 792 -3.10 62.53 51.40
C ASN A 792 -4.44 62.94 50.77
N VAL A 793 -5.53 62.31 51.20
CA VAL A 793 -6.88 62.51 50.67
C VAL A 793 -7.90 62.65 51.79
N THR A 794 -8.96 63.39 51.53
CA THR A 794 -10.16 63.42 52.40
C THR A 794 -11.08 62.26 52.04
N GLU A 795 -11.94 61.81 52.97
CA GLU A 795 -12.89 60.71 52.71
C GLU A 795 -13.82 60.98 51.51
N THR A 796 -14.04 62.23 51.14
CA THR A 796 -14.84 62.62 49.97
C THR A 796 -14.12 62.49 48.62
N GLN A 797 -12.78 62.37 48.62
CA GLN A 797 -11.94 62.33 47.41
C GLN A 797 -11.55 60.91 47.00
N MET A 798 -12.01 59.89 47.72
CA MET A 798 -11.64 58.51 47.45
C MET A 798 -12.80 57.55 47.67
N SER A 799 -12.78 56.43 46.94
CA SER A 799 -13.67 55.30 47.18
C SER A 799 -12.83 54.03 47.36
N ILE A 800 -12.98 53.36 48.49
CA ILE A 800 -12.35 52.06 48.71
C ILE A 800 -13.12 51.02 47.87
N LEU A 801 -12.43 50.39 46.92
CA LEU A 801 -12.99 49.33 46.09
C LEU A 801 -12.87 47.96 46.79
N GLY A 802 -11.83 47.79 47.59
CA GLY A 802 -11.63 46.58 48.39
C GLY A 802 -10.27 46.50 49.07
N VAL A 803 -10.06 45.42 49.82
CA VAL A 803 -8.82 45.13 50.56
C VAL A 803 -8.11 43.94 49.92
N ALA A 804 -6.79 44.06 49.73
CA ALA A 804 -5.95 42.98 49.24
C ALA A 804 -5.81 41.89 50.31
N VAL A 805 -6.14 40.65 49.94
CA VAL A 805 -6.11 39.48 50.84
C VAL A 805 -5.03 38.47 50.46
N GLY A 806 -4.52 38.50 49.23
CA GLY A 806 -3.41 37.66 48.82
C GLY A 806 -2.83 38.04 47.46
N VAL A 807 -1.71 37.43 47.10
CA VAL A 807 -0.97 37.70 45.84
C VAL A 807 -0.65 36.38 45.15
N VAL A 808 -1.03 36.23 43.89
CA VAL A 808 -0.65 35.11 43.03
C VAL A 808 0.52 35.53 42.14
N LYS A 809 1.65 34.84 42.29
CA LYS A 809 2.90 35.07 41.56
C LYS A 809 3.16 33.94 40.57
N ASN A 810 3.60 34.26 39.36
CA ASN A 810 4.01 33.25 38.38
C ASN A 810 5.46 32.82 38.66
N ILE A 811 5.72 31.53 38.80
CA ILE A 811 7.05 30.99 39.16
C ILE A 811 7.96 30.87 37.91
N ASN A 812 7.39 30.96 36.70
CA ASN A 812 8.11 30.76 35.43
C ASN A 812 8.49 32.08 34.70
N MET A 813 8.30 33.26 35.31
CA MET A 813 8.71 34.56 34.75
C MET A 813 10.02 35.06 35.36
#